data_AF-A0A2E5HNH8-F1
#
_entry.id   AF-A0A2E5HNH8-F1
#
_cell.length_a   1.000
_cell.length_b   1.000
_cell.length_c   1.000
_cell.angle_alpha   90.00
_cell.angle_beta   90.00
_cell.angle_gamma   90.00
#
_symmetry.space_group_name_H-M   'P 1'
#
loop_
_entity.id
_entity.type
_entity.pdbx_description
1 polymer ?
#
loop_
_entity_poly.entity_id
_entity_poly.type
_entity_poly.pdbx_seq_one_letter_code
_entity_poly.pdbx_strand_id
1 'polypeptide(L)'
;MAGYNLRSVTLRSGTWRAVHDSGQADLEWGSIGWNSQEFDDTTLRIRVRAADDAETLAERPFLNVQSGDALPLRGQLMEVDVFMFTRNDFIGPIVEDITVSSVCMFEPEVCDGFDNDCDGIIDNGNPGGGQACDTGLVGICAEGVRTCVNGVYECAVDIDPVEEVCNGEDDNCNGFVDEGVVNLCGTCGPVPTEVCDGEDNDCDGIFDEGTFNACGECGPPPEEVCDDEDNDCDGLFDEGVRNTCNTCGPQPVELCNGEDDDCDGFVDEGVANPCGDCGPTPDEVCDGEDNDCDGLTDEDLINRCGTCGPAPEEVCDGVDNDCDGRTDENVLNACGFCGPLPEEVCDGVDNDCDGDTDEGLLNACGSCGELPVEVCNGVDDDCDGDTDEGVTNACGSCGLLPEEGCDLQDNDCDGEVDENVLNACGGCGELGPDLCDGEDTDCDGEIDEDPECAEGRTCVAGECAEPCAQGECPRGFVCLEEFCVVDECVGRECQEGEACYLGECYDSSELACRGVTCSGEGEVCIDGACVVDPCPGVTCEAGEACWQGECVDEAVAACREANCAPGEICEEGACRADPCATISCARGEACVEGVCEDACLSMTCSAGFFCAEGICVQDPCFQVECAEGQACAEGNCVWEACLGVTCGPEEQCGATGCEPLGACGEVVCAADQICAEGACVTISGDGAGLGNGGDGADGGAGAGEGDSGCACATTPGRPWSGAVGWWLLALVALLRRPRRP
;
A
#
# COMPACT_ATOMS: atom_id res chain seq x y z
N MET A 1 3.19 34.04 -28.89
CA MET A 1 3.09 35.32 -28.14
C MET A 1 2.07 35.14 -27.04
N ALA A 2 2.42 35.30 -25.76
CA ALA A 2 1.43 35.30 -24.68
C ALA A 2 0.80 36.71 -24.55
N GLY A 3 -0.19 36.99 -25.41
CA GLY A 3 -0.87 38.28 -25.48
C GLY A 3 -2.27 38.25 -24.87
N TYR A 4 -2.40 37.93 -23.57
CA TYR A 4 -3.71 37.85 -22.91
C TYR A 4 -3.75 38.48 -21.51
N ASN A 5 -3.25 39.72 -21.37
CA ASN A 5 -3.69 40.58 -20.25
C ASN A 5 -3.53 42.11 -20.43
N LEU A 6 -3.48 42.62 -21.66
CA LEU A 6 -3.69 44.04 -21.94
C LEU A 6 -4.61 44.21 -23.15
N ARG A 7 -5.84 44.69 -22.91
CA ARG A 7 -6.72 45.14 -23.99
C ARG A 7 -6.13 46.40 -24.61
N SER A 8 -6.08 46.44 -25.94
CA SER A 8 -5.66 47.58 -26.80
C SER A 8 -4.22 48.11 -26.61
N VAL A 9 -3.21 47.39 -27.15
CA VAL A 9 -2.39 47.79 -28.33
C VAL A 9 -1.63 46.55 -28.83
N THR A 10 -1.90 46.08 -30.05
CA THR A 10 -1.06 45.09 -30.75
C THR A 10 0.00 45.81 -31.59
N LEU A 11 1.29 45.54 -31.33
CA LEU A 11 2.38 46.04 -32.16
C LEU A 11 2.33 45.37 -33.55
N ARG A 12 2.50 46.15 -34.63
CA ARG A 12 2.47 45.66 -36.03
C ARG A 12 3.56 44.63 -36.38
N SER A 13 4.55 44.46 -35.53
CA SER A 13 5.65 43.50 -35.70
C SER A 13 6.15 43.02 -34.35
N GLY A 14 6.52 41.74 -34.26
CA GLY A 14 7.21 41.18 -33.09
C GLY A 14 8.19 40.08 -33.47
N THR A 15 9.19 39.89 -32.61
CA THR A 15 10.15 38.79 -32.68
C THR A 15 10.15 38.04 -31.35
N TRP A 16 10.09 36.72 -31.41
CA TRP A 16 10.30 35.83 -30.27
C TRP A 16 11.53 34.96 -30.54
N ARG A 17 12.31 34.67 -29.49
CA ARG A 17 13.46 33.78 -29.54
C ARG A 17 13.43 32.83 -28.36
N ALA A 18 13.81 31.60 -28.61
CA ALA A 18 14.13 30.61 -27.59
C ALA A 18 15.44 29.93 -27.94
N VAL A 19 16.24 29.60 -26.93
CA VAL A 19 17.36 28.66 -27.04
C VAL A 19 16.96 27.44 -26.22
N HIS A 20 17.11 26.26 -26.82
CA HIS A 20 16.91 24.97 -26.19
C HIS A 20 18.27 24.26 -26.12
N ASP A 21 18.52 23.54 -25.03
CA ASP A 21 19.77 22.85 -24.72
C ASP A 21 19.45 21.36 -24.53
N SER A 22 20.13 20.49 -25.27
CA SER A 22 19.94 19.04 -25.21
C SER A 22 20.91 18.30 -24.28
N GLY A 23 21.89 18.98 -23.68
CA GLY A 23 22.99 18.36 -22.93
C GLY A 23 24.02 17.59 -23.78
N GLN A 24 23.68 17.17 -25.01
CA GLN A 24 24.53 16.33 -25.86
C GLN A 24 25.28 17.13 -26.95
N ALA A 25 26.61 17.10 -26.92
CA ALA A 25 27.46 17.71 -27.94
C ALA A 25 27.42 16.96 -29.30
N ASP A 26 27.52 17.71 -30.41
CA ASP A 26 27.38 17.28 -31.82
C ASP A 26 26.05 16.55 -32.15
N LEU A 27 25.02 16.68 -31.31
CA LEU A 27 23.68 16.11 -31.50
C LEU A 27 23.12 16.46 -32.89
N GLU A 28 22.63 15.46 -33.63
CA GLU A 28 21.95 15.67 -34.91
C GLU A 28 20.47 16.00 -34.69
N TRP A 29 20.03 17.15 -35.18
CA TRP A 29 18.64 17.57 -35.08
C TRP A 29 17.80 16.90 -36.19
N GLY A 30 16.59 16.48 -35.86
CA GLY A 30 15.71 15.71 -36.74
C GLY A 30 14.84 16.59 -37.64
N SER A 31 13.74 17.09 -37.10
CA SER A 31 12.75 17.90 -37.83
C SER A 31 12.17 19.03 -36.98
N ILE A 32 11.59 20.03 -37.64
CA ILE A 32 10.81 21.09 -36.99
C ILE A 32 9.37 21.13 -37.50
N GLY A 33 8.41 21.34 -36.60
CA GLY A 33 6.99 21.51 -36.91
C GLY A 33 6.35 22.57 -36.00
N TRP A 34 5.19 23.08 -36.41
CA TRP A 34 4.39 24.03 -35.65
C TRP A 34 2.95 24.10 -36.17
N ASN A 35 2.02 24.46 -35.29
CA ASN A 35 0.68 24.91 -35.67
C ASN A 35 0.59 26.44 -35.68
N SER A 36 0.02 27.01 -36.76
CA SER A 36 -0.16 28.47 -36.91
C SER A 36 -1.51 28.83 -37.53
N GLN A 37 -2.00 30.01 -37.16
CA GLN A 37 -3.13 30.67 -37.80
C GLN A 37 -2.66 31.97 -38.44
N GLU A 38 -2.59 31.97 -39.78
CA GLU A 38 -2.14 33.11 -40.58
C GLU A 38 -3.33 33.78 -41.26
N PHE A 39 -3.30 35.12 -41.33
CA PHE A 39 -4.39 35.94 -41.88
C PHE A 39 -3.90 36.73 -43.12
N ASP A 40 -4.84 37.23 -43.93
CA ASP A 40 -4.52 38.09 -45.06
C ASP A 40 -3.68 39.31 -44.62
N ASP A 41 -2.71 39.69 -45.46
CA ASP A 41 -1.75 40.78 -45.19
C ASP A 41 -0.85 40.60 -43.94
N THR A 42 -0.71 39.38 -43.43
CA THR A 42 0.28 39.01 -42.39
C THR A 42 1.56 38.37 -42.96
N THR A 43 2.57 38.16 -42.12
CA THR A 43 3.78 37.40 -42.46
C THR A 43 4.32 36.71 -41.21
N LEU A 44 4.44 35.38 -41.27
CA LEU A 44 5.19 34.55 -40.32
C LEU A 44 6.50 34.10 -40.97
N ARG A 45 7.60 34.11 -40.23
CA ARG A 45 8.88 33.52 -40.64
C ARG A 45 9.60 32.91 -39.45
N ILE A 46 9.88 31.62 -39.52
CA ILE A 46 10.68 30.89 -38.53
C ILE A 46 12.04 30.55 -39.14
N ARG A 47 13.09 30.68 -38.33
CA ARG A 47 14.46 30.33 -38.71
C ARG A 47 15.24 29.82 -37.50
N VAL A 48 16.14 28.88 -37.73
CA VAL A 48 16.85 28.13 -36.68
C VAL A 48 18.36 28.09 -36.89
N ARG A 49 19.13 27.84 -35.82
CA ARG A 49 20.57 27.54 -35.86
C ARG A 49 20.95 26.66 -34.68
N ALA A 50 22.02 25.87 -34.81
CA ALA A 50 22.55 25.04 -33.73
C ALA A 50 24.09 25.08 -33.64
N ALA A 51 24.62 24.86 -32.43
CA ALA A 51 26.04 24.68 -32.12
C ALA A 51 26.23 24.12 -30.69
N ASP A 52 27.45 23.72 -30.32
CA ASP A 52 27.73 23.11 -29.01
C ASP A 52 27.89 24.09 -27.85
N ASP A 53 28.04 25.40 -28.15
CA ASP A 53 28.25 26.42 -27.14
C ASP A 53 27.63 27.76 -27.56
N ALA A 54 27.36 28.63 -26.58
CA ALA A 54 26.66 29.89 -26.80
C ALA A 54 27.47 30.90 -27.65
N GLU A 55 28.80 30.84 -27.64
CA GLU A 55 29.66 31.74 -28.42
C GLU A 55 29.63 31.35 -29.91
N THR A 56 29.82 30.06 -30.21
CA THR A 56 29.73 29.57 -31.60
C THR A 56 28.29 29.63 -32.12
N LEU A 57 27.27 29.35 -31.30
CA LEU A 57 25.85 29.53 -31.65
C LEU A 57 25.56 30.96 -32.11
N ALA A 58 26.09 31.96 -31.40
CA ALA A 58 25.91 33.37 -31.73
C ALA A 58 26.50 33.74 -33.11
N GLU A 59 27.56 33.06 -33.56
CA GLU A 59 28.18 33.25 -34.88
C GLU A 59 27.50 32.45 -36.01
N ARG A 60 26.77 31.37 -35.71
CA ARG A 60 26.12 30.54 -36.74
C ARG A 60 25.03 31.32 -37.49
N PRO A 61 24.97 31.21 -38.83
CA PRO A 61 23.90 31.81 -39.62
C PRO A 61 22.58 31.06 -39.41
N PHE A 62 21.48 31.79 -39.34
CA PHE A 62 20.14 31.19 -39.28
C PHE A 62 19.72 30.57 -40.63
N LEU A 63 19.25 29.33 -40.57
CA LEU A 63 18.55 28.61 -41.63
C LEU A 63 17.06 28.96 -41.57
N ASN A 64 16.47 29.46 -42.66
CA ASN A 64 15.01 29.62 -42.74
C ASN A 64 14.38 28.25 -43.01
N VAL A 65 13.27 27.95 -42.33
CA VAL A 65 12.59 26.64 -42.34
C VAL A 65 11.09 26.78 -42.60
N GLN A 66 10.44 25.69 -42.94
CA GLN A 66 8.99 25.49 -43.06
C GLN A 66 8.53 24.38 -42.10
N SER A 67 7.23 24.36 -41.77
CA SER A 67 6.67 23.32 -40.88
C SER A 67 6.76 21.96 -41.57
N GLY A 68 7.44 21.00 -40.92
CA GLY A 68 7.75 19.68 -41.46
C GLY A 68 9.14 19.56 -42.13
N ASP A 69 9.97 20.60 -42.13
CA ASP A 69 11.35 20.51 -42.65
C ASP A 69 12.24 19.62 -41.77
N ALA A 70 13.10 18.82 -42.41
CA ALA A 70 14.22 18.15 -41.74
C ALA A 70 15.36 19.15 -41.49
N LEU A 71 16.07 19.01 -40.37
CA LEU A 71 17.07 19.96 -39.90
C LEU A 71 18.50 19.43 -40.13
N PRO A 72 19.25 19.90 -41.16
CA PRO A 72 20.65 19.51 -41.36
C PRO A 72 21.59 20.30 -40.41
N LEU A 73 21.27 20.30 -39.11
CA LEU A 73 21.94 21.06 -38.07
C LEU A 73 22.48 20.12 -36.99
N ARG A 74 23.62 20.47 -36.42
CA ARG A 74 24.27 19.73 -35.34
C ARG A 74 24.69 20.65 -34.20
N GLY A 75 24.63 20.09 -32.99
CA GLY A 75 25.21 20.64 -31.77
C GLY A 75 24.21 20.80 -30.63
N GLN A 76 24.72 20.84 -29.40
CA GLN A 76 23.96 20.83 -28.13
C GLN A 76 22.84 21.87 -28.04
N LEU A 77 23.10 23.11 -28.46
CA LEU A 77 22.15 24.21 -28.37
C LEU A 77 21.44 24.44 -29.70
N MET A 78 20.12 24.61 -29.67
CA MET A 78 19.33 25.13 -30.80
C MET A 78 18.66 26.46 -30.47
N GLU A 79 18.89 27.48 -31.29
CA GLU A 79 18.12 28.74 -31.24
C GLU A 79 17.04 28.78 -32.33
N VAL A 80 15.81 29.10 -31.92
CA VAL A 80 14.65 29.33 -32.80
C VAL A 80 14.30 30.83 -32.75
N ASP A 81 14.30 31.51 -33.91
CA ASP A 81 13.89 32.92 -34.07
C ASP A 81 12.62 32.99 -34.93
N VAL A 82 11.55 33.51 -34.34
CA VAL A 82 10.23 33.64 -34.95
C VAL A 82 9.93 35.12 -35.15
N PHE A 83 9.70 35.51 -36.40
CA PHE A 83 9.30 36.86 -36.80
C PHE A 83 7.83 36.87 -37.25
N MET A 84 7.05 37.79 -36.70
CA MET A 84 5.63 37.99 -36.98
C MET A 84 5.38 39.44 -37.37
N PHE A 85 4.58 39.67 -38.42
CA PHE A 85 4.22 40.99 -38.93
C PHE A 85 2.78 41.04 -39.42
N THR A 86 2.12 42.19 -39.27
CA THR A 86 0.83 42.50 -39.90
C THR A 86 0.81 43.91 -40.49
N ARG A 87 0.17 44.06 -41.64
CA ARG A 87 -0.04 45.37 -42.30
C ARG A 87 -1.28 46.11 -41.77
N ASN A 88 -2.20 45.41 -41.11
CA ASN A 88 -3.42 45.98 -40.52
C ASN A 88 -3.30 46.10 -38.98
N ASP A 89 -4.08 46.98 -38.37
CA ASP A 89 -4.01 47.26 -36.93
C ASP A 89 -4.86 46.32 -36.04
N PHE A 90 -5.49 45.30 -36.62
CA PHE A 90 -6.56 44.55 -35.94
C PHE A 90 -6.27 43.07 -35.73
N ILE A 91 -5.52 42.40 -36.62
CA ILE A 91 -5.20 40.96 -36.49
C ILE A 91 -3.76 40.68 -36.99
N GLY A 92 -3.00 39.89 -36.23
CA GLY A 92 -1.68 39.38 -36.60
C GLY A 92 -1.64 37.85 -36.60
N PRO A 93 -0.56 37.23 -37.13
CA PRO A 93 -0.44 35.78 -37.20
C PRO A 93 -0.21 35.19 -35.80
N ILE A 94 -0.79 34.01 -35.56
CA ILE A 94 -0.69 33.27 -34.29
C ILE A 94 0.14 32.01 -34.53
N VAL A 95 1.01 31.68 -33.57
CA VAL A 95 1.72 30.40 -33.48
C VAL A 95 1.38 29.82 -32.12
N GLU A 96 0.87 28.58 -32.11
CA GLU A 96 0.37 27.90 -30.91
C GLU A 96 1.50 27.14 -30.21
N ASP A 97 2.20 26.28 -30.96
CA ASP A 97 3.37 25.51 -30.53
C ASP A 97 4.48 25.55 -31.59
N ILE A 98 5.70 25.19 -31.19
CA ILE A 98 6.79 24.81 -32.09
C ILE A 98 7.46 23.58 -31.49
N THR A 99 7.50 22.49 -32.26
CA THR A 99 8.11 21.23 -31.87
C THR A 99 9.39 21.01 -32.68
N VAL A 100 10.47 20.61 -32.01
CA VAL A 100 11.72 20.18 -32.64
C VAL A 100 12.00 18.74 -32.18
N SER A 101 12.38 17.86 -33.09
CA SER A 101 12.88 16.52 -32.77
C SER A 101 14.40 16.43 -32.94
N SER A 102 15.04 15.52 -32.21
CA SER A 102 16.45 15.13 -32.36
C SER A 102 16.57 13.71 -32.93
N VAL A 103 17.77 13.35 -33.38
CA VAL A 103 18.15 12.00 -33.79
C VAL A 103 19.23 11.51 -32.84
N CYS A 104 18.81 10.90 -31.73
CA CYS A 104 19.73 10.25 -30.82
C CYS A 104 20.25 8.92 -31.41
N MET A 105 21.47 8.52 -31.04
CA MET A 105 22.08 7.26 -31.47
C MET A 105 22.01 6.24 -30.34
N PHE A 106 21.46 5.06 -30.63
CA PHE A 106 21.42 3.90 -29.73
C PHE A 106 22.84 3.42 -29.35
N GLU A 107 23.40 3.92 -28.23
CA GLU A 107 24.44 3.24 -27.46
C GLU A 107 23.80 2.65 -26.19
N PRO A 108 24.33 1.58 -25.58
CA PRO A 108 23.74 1.02 -24.37
C PRO A 108 23.96 1.94 -23.16
N GLU A 109 23.00 1.95 -22.24
CA GLU A 109 23.04 2.75 -21.01
C GLU A 109 24.34 2.58 -20.20
N VAL A 110 24.77 3.69 -19.59
CA VAL A 110 25.98 3.81 -18.75
C VAL A 110 25.60 4.68 -17.56
N CYS A 111 25.93 4.24 -16.34
CA CYS A 111 25.69 5.01 -15.12
C CYS A 111 26.48 6.33 -15.12
N ASP A 112 25.90 7.40 -15.67
CA ASP A 112 26.49 8.74 -15.76
C ASP A 112 25.47 9.89 -15.67
N GLY A 113 24.18 9.59 -15.50
CA GLY A 113 23.13 10.59 -15.30
C GLY A 113 22.55 11.14 -16.61
N PHE A 114 22.83 10.47 -17.74
CA PHE A 114 22.29 10.80 -19.05
C PHE A 114 21.53 9.62 -19.64
N ASP A 115 20.51 9.93 -20.44
CA ASP A 115 19.79 8.96 -21.27
C ASP A 115 20.63 8.71 -22.53
N ASN A 116 21.37 7.59 -22.53
CA ASN A 116 22.39 7.26 -23.54
C ASN A 116 21.85 6.34 -24.65
N ASP A 117 20.73 5.64 -24.42
CA ASP A 117 20.03 4.86 -25.45
C ASP A 117 18.80 5.57 -26.05
N CYS A 118 18.34 6.64 -25.40
CA CYS A 118 17.25 7.53 -25.78
C CYS A 118 15.87 6.86 -25.82
N ASP A 119 15.61 5.95 -24.87
CA ASP A 119 14.27 5.45 -24.58
C ASP A 119 13.40 6.44 -23.77
N GLY A 120 14.02 7.48 -23.19
CA GLY A 120 13.37 8.51 -22.37
C GLY A 120 13.51 8.31 -20.86
N ILE A 121 14.26 7.30 -20.42
CA ILE A 121 14.51 6.94 -19.02
C ILE A 121 16.02 7.03 -18.77
N ILE A 122 16.45 7.83 -17.78
CA ILE A 122 17.87 8.00 -17.44
C ILE A 122 18.38 6.82 -16.60
N ASP A 123 19.56 6.30 -16.94
CA ASP A 123 20.28 5.21 -16.26
C ASP A 123 19.45 3.93 -16.09
N ASN A 124 18.63 3.56 -17.08
CA ASN A 124 17.67 2.46 -16.98
C ASN A 124 18.35 1.09 -16.83
N GLY A 125 17.79 0.22 -15.98
CA GLY A 125 18.22 -1.17 -15.83
C GLY A 125 19.54 -1.40 -15.07
N ASN A 126 19.95 -0.47 -14.21
CA ASN A 126 21.19 -0.52 -13.40
C ASN A 126 22.47 -0.70 -14.27
N PRO A 127 22.76 0.25 -15.19
CA PRO A 127 23.79 0.11 -16.20
C PRO A 127 25.18 0.00 -15.59
N GLY A 128 25.81 -1.16 -15.78
CA GLY A 128 27.13 -1.46 -15.22
C GLY A 128 27.14 -1.77 -13.73
N GLY A 129 25.99 -1.99 -13.08
CA GLY A 129 25.88 -2.48 -11.71
C GLY A 129 26.16 -3.98 -11.56
N GLY A 130 25.78 -4.54 -10.41
CA GLY A 130 25.82 -5.99 -10.16
C GLY A 130 27.21 -6.56 -9.83
N GLN A 131 28.21 -5.73 -9.54
CA GLN A 131 29.49 -6.21 -9.00
C GLN A 131 29.51 -6.07 -7.48
N ALA A 132 30.19 -7.00 -6.80
CA ALA A 132 30.46 -6.90 -5.37
C ALA A 132 31.23 -5.60 -5.02
N CYS A 133 30.84 -4.99 -3.91
CA CYS A 133 31.48 -3.85 -3.28
C CYS A 133 31.49 -4.02 -1.76
N ASP A 134 32.28 -3.17 -1.11
CA ASP A 134 32.39 -3.06 0.34
C ASP A 134 31.45 -1.93 0.79
N THR A 135 30.46 -2.25 1.62
CA THR A 135 29.46 -1.29 2.14
C THR A 135 30.04 -0.39 3.22
N GLY A 136 31.19 -0.77 3.80
CA GLY A 136 31.77 -0.14 4.99
C GLY A 136 31.11 -0.57 6.31
N LEU A 137 30.15 -1.49 6.29
CA LEU A 137 29.55 -2.11 7.47
C LEU A 137 30.41 -3.29 7.97
N VAL A 138 29.99 -3.87 9.10
CA VAL A 138 30.59 -5.06 9.71
C VAL A 138 29.62 -6.25 9.59
N GLY A 139 30.03 -7.42 10.08
CA GLY A 139 29.22 -8.63 10.00
C GLY A 139 28.92 -9.07 8.58
N ILE A 140 27.74 -9.68 8.40
CA ILE A 140 27.26 -10.20 7.12
C ILE A 140 26.92 -9.07 6.12
N CYS A 141 26.60 -7.87 6.61
CA CYS A 141 26.28 -6.69 5.80
C CYS A 141 27.50 -6.05 5.11
N ALA A 142 28.72 -6.53 5.36
CA ALA A 142 29.95 -5.95 4.81
C ALA A 142 30.08 -6.13 3.27
N GLU A 143 29.54 -7.23 2.73
CA GLU A 143 29.44 -7.42 1.28
C GLU A 143 28.15 -6.79 0.76
N GLY A 144 28.27 -6.04 -0.35
CA GLY A 144 27.16 -5.40 -1.02
C GLY A 144 27.28 -5.43 -2.53
N VAL A 145 26.27 -4.91 -3.23
CA VAL A 145 26.20 -4.90 -4.69
C VAL A 145 26.14 -3.46 -5.21
N ARG A 146 26.93 -3.18 -6.25
CA ARG A 146 26.96 -1.87 -6.91
C ARG A 146 25.65 -1.62 -7.65
N THR A 147 24.99 -0.52 -7.31
CA THR A 147 23.74 -0.06 -7.93
C THR A 147 23.91 1.36 -8.46
N CYS A 148 23.44 1.61 -9.68
CA CYS A 148 23.37 2.95 -10.22
C CYS A 148 22.17 3.69 -9.63
N VAL A 149 22.44 4.82 -8.97
CA VAL A 149 21.44 5.72 -8.40
C VAL A 149 21.82 7.14 -8.82
N ASN A 150 20.96 7.82 -9.57
CA ASN A 150 21.16 9.21 -10.04
C ASN A 150 22.54 9.46 -10.72
N GLY A 151 22.95 8.61 -11.66
CA GLY A 151 24.24 8.72 -12.36
C GLY A 151 25.48 8.39 -11.52
N VAL A 152 25.31 7.84 -10.32
CA VAL A 152 26.41 7.48 -9.39
C VAL A 152 26.27 6.02 -8.97
N TYR A 153 27.42 5.34 -8.85
CA TYR A 153 27.45 4.00 -8.26
C TYR A 153 27.45 4.08 -6.74
N GLU A 154 26.35 3.65 -6.13
CA GLU A 154 26.25 3.39 -4.70
C GLU A 154 26.49 1.89 -4.42
N CYS A 155 26.80 1.55 -3.17
CA CYS A 155 26.93 0.16 -2.73
C CYS A 155 25.72 -0.16 -1.85
N ALA A 156 24.75 -0.88 -2.39
CA ALA A 156 23.62 -1.38 -1.61
C ALA A 156 24.08 -2.61 -0.82
N VAL A 157 23.56 -2.78 0.40
CA VAL A 157 23.71 -4.03 1.16
C VAL A 157 23.03 -5.18 0.41
N ASP A 158 23.62 -6.37 0.43
CA ASP A 158 23.02 -7.59 -0.15
C ASP A 158 22.16 -8.35 0.88
N ILE A 159 22.36 -8.03 2.17
CA ILE A 159 21.63 -8.56 3.33
C ILE A 159 21.34 -7.38 4.26
N ASP A 160 20.07 -7.16 4.60
CA ASP A 160 19.66 -6.17 5.60
C ASP A 160 19.92 -6.69 7.02
N PRO A 161 20.29 -5.82 7.98
CA PRO A 161 20.51 -6.22 9.37
C PRO A 161 19.20 -6.66 10.03
N VAL A 162 19.22 -7.84 10.66
CA VAL A 162 18.07 -8.45 11.35
C VAL A 162 18.37 -8.63 12.85
N GLU A 163 17.43 -9.11 13.66
CA GLU A 163 17.71 -9.43 15.07
C GLU A 163 18.69 -10.63 15.18
N GLU A 164 19.57 -10.61 16.19
CA GLU A 164 20.58 -11.67 16.38
C GLU A 164 19.94 -13.05 16.51
N VAL A 165 20.38 -14.00 15.70
CA VAL A 165 20.07 -15.42 15.87
C VAL A 165 21.37 -16.13 16.16
N CYS A 166 21.45 -16.94 17.22
CA CYS A 166 22.74 -17.55 17.51
C CYS A 166 23.21 -18.52 16.42
N ASN A 167 24.18 -18.04 15.65
CA ASN A 167 24.74 -18.68 14.48
C ASN A 167 26.27 -18.48 14.36
N GLY A 168 26.85 -17.57 15.16
CA GLY A 168 28.27 -17.24 15.19
C GLY A 168 28.71 -16.12 14.24
N GLU A 169 27.77 -15.43 13.60
CA GLU A 169 27.95 -14.23 12.78
C GLU A 169 27.37 -12.99 13.51
N ASP A 170 27.40 -11.83 12.86
CA ASP A 170 26.91 -10.52 13.35
C ASP A 170 25.73 -10.17 12.43
N ASP A 171 24.52 -10.58 12.81
CA ASP A 171 23.29 -10.57 11.99
C ASP A 171 22.68 -9.16 11.93
N ASN A 172 22.80 -8.40 13.02
CA ASN A 172 22.35 -7.01 13.11
C ASN A 172 23.42 -6.00 12.67
N CYS A 173 24.63 -6.48 12.37
CA CYS A 173 25.76 -5.74 11.82
C CYS A 173 26.24 -4.57 12.71
N ASN A 174 26.14 -4.71 14.04
CA ASN A 174 26.60 -3.71 15.01
C ASN A 174 28.06 -3.90 15.48
N GLY A 175 28.69 -5.03 15.14
CA GLY A 175 30.08 -5.36 15.47
C GLY A 175 30.28 -6.21 16.72
N PHE A 176 29.19 -6.71 17.30
CA PHE A 176 29.18 -7.81 18.26
C PHE A 176 28.62 -9.08 17.57
N VAL A 177 28.69 -10.23 18.23
CA VAL A 177 28.33 -11.54 17.65
C VAL A 177 27.50 -12.27 18.70
N ASP A 178 26.32 -12.72 18.31
CA ASP A 178 25.35 -13.44 19.15
C ASP A 178 24.95 -12.67 20.44
N GLU A 179 25.02 -11.32 20.49
CA GLU A 179 24.70 -10.61 21.73
C GLU A 179 23.19 -10.60 22.06
N GLY A 180 22.86 -10.66 23.34
CA GLY A 180 21.47 -10.79 23.79
C GLY A 180 20.89 -12.21 23.67
N VAL A 181 21.42 -13.05 22.76
CA VAL A 181 21.01 -14.46 22.58
C VAL A 181 21.92 -15.50 23.23
N VAL A 182 23.09 -15.08 23.75
CA VAL A 182 23.92 -15.90 24.65
C VAL A 182 23.34 -15.99 26.07
N ASN A 183 23.45 -17.19 26.65
CA ASN A 183 23.08 -17.49 28.03
C ASN A 183 24.14 -17.04 29.05
N LEU A 184 23.91 -17.36 30.34
CA LEU A 184 24.79 -16.96 31.44
C LEU A 184 26.22 -17.50 31.31
N CYS A 185 26.39 -18.66 30.67
CA CYS A 185 27.70 -19.26 30.36
C CYS A 185 28.41 -18.61 29.14
N GLY A 186 27.80 -17.63 28.48
CA GLY A 186 28.33 -17.06 27.23
C GLY A 186 28.28 -18.04 26.05
N THR A 187 27.35 -19.00 26.09
CA THR A 187 27.06 -19.95 25.00
C THR A 187 25.61 -19.81 24.57
N CYS A 188 25.22 -20.44 23.47
CA CYS A 188 23.88 -20.31 22.94
C CYS A 188 22.96 -21.47 23.31
N GLY A 189 21.66 -21.16 23.40
CA GLY A 189 20.65 -22.08 23.92
C GLY A 189 20.48 -21.94 25.44
N PRO A 190 19.62 -22.77 26.07
CA PRO A 190 19.42 -22.74 27.52
C PRO A 190 20.74 -23.00 28.26
N VAL A 191 20.86 -22.49 29.49
CA VAL A 191 21.95 -22.93 30.37
C VAL A 191 21.88 -24.45 30.57
N PRO A 192 23.01 -25.17 30.57
CA PRO A 192 23.04 -26.56 31.01
C PRO A 192 22.46 -26.68 32.43
N THR A 193 21.85 -27.81 32.75
CA THR A 193 21.46 -28.12 34.13
C THR A 193 22.66 -28.63 34.90
N GLU A 194 22.77 -28.29 36.19
CA GLU A 194 23.78 -28.86 37.09
C GLU A 194 23.83 -30.39 37.06
N VAL A 195 25.04 -30.91 36.87
CA VAL A 195 25.40 -32.32 36.96
C VAL A 195 26.56 -32.40 37.94
N CYS A 196 26.52 -33.37 38.87
CA CYS A 196 27.60 -33.44 39.86
C CYS A 196 28.93 -33.92 39.27
N ASP A 197 29.73 -32.96 38.82
CA ASP A 197 31.11 -33.13 38.39
C ASP A 197 32.09 -32.14 39.05
N GLY A 198 31.59 -31.19 39.85
CA GLY A 198 32.38 -30.18 40.54
C GLY A 198 32.74 -28.96 39.70
N GLU A 199 32.18 -28.83 38.50
CA GLU A 199 32.18 -27.60 37.70
C GLU A 199 30.84 -26.85 37.90
N ASP A 200 30.76 -25.63 37.37
CA ASP A 200 29.60 -24.73 37.44
C ASP A 200 28.94 -24.81 36.06
N ASN A 201 27.90 -25.65 35.91
CA ASN A 201 27.36 -26.03 34.60
C ASN A 201 26.34 -25.00 34.09
N ASP A 202 25.55 -24.41 34.98
CA ASP A 202 24.57 -23.35 34.65
C ASP A 202 25.14 -21.92 34.73
N CYS A 203 26.35 -21.79 35.30
CA CYS A 203 27.15 -20.58 35.42
C CYS A 203 26.60 -19.53 36.40
N ASP A 204 25.77 -19.92 37.38
CA ASP A 204 25.29 -19.02 38.45
C ASP A 204 26.37 -18.66 39.50
N GLY A 205 27.47 -19.43 39.55
CA GLY A 205 28.57 -19.27 40.50
C GLY A 205 28.54 -20.21 41.71
N ILE A 206 27.64 -21.21 41.72
CA ILE A 206 27.44 -22.20 42.78
C ILE A 206 27.51 -23.62 42.20
N PHE A 207 28.67 -24.27 42.38
CA PHE A 207 28.90 -25.65 41.95
C PHE A 207 27.89 -26.65 42.53
N ASP A 208 27.35 -27.51 41.66
CA ASP A 208 26.54 -28.69 41.95
C ASP A 208 25.19 -28.43 42.68
N GLU A 209 24.64 -27.19 42.67
CA GLU A 209 23.38 -26.86 43.36
C GLU A 209 22.20 -27.72 42.88
N GLY A 210 21.33 -28.12 43.82
CA GLY A 210 20.17 -28.97 43.55
C GLY A 210 20.50 -30.43 43.20
N THR A 211 21.76 -30.81 43.05
CA THR A 211 22.18 -32.20 42.74
C THR A 211 22.42 -33.07 43.98
N PHE A 212 22.41 -32.47 45.18
CA PHE A 212 22.62 -33.13 46.46
C PHE A 212 21.36 -33.83 46.98
N ASN A 213 21.49 -35.07 47.45
CA ASN A 213 20.43 -35.82 48.13
C ASN A 213 20.28 -35.44 49.62
N ALA A 214 19.37 -36.13 50.32
CA ALA A 214 19.13 -35.98 51.75
C ALA A 214 20.38 -36.22 52.62
N CYS A 215 21.31 -37.08 52.19
CA CYS A 215 22.59 -37.31 52.85
C CYS A 215 23.60 -36.15 52.66
N GLY A 216 23.32 -35.21 51.76
CA GLY A 216 24.26 -34.15 51.37
C GLY A 216 25.40 -34.65 50.46
N GLU A 217 25.22 -35.80 49.82
CA GLU A 217 26.10 -36.31 48.76
C GLU A 217 25.41 -36.16 47.39
N CYS A 218 26.16 -36.25 46.31
CA CYS A 218 25.63 -36.09 44.96
C CYS A 218 24.89 -37.32 44.42
N GLY A 219 23.84 -37.08 43.63
CA GLY A 219 23.04 -38.14 43.00
C GLY A 219 21.96 -38.68 43.95
N PRO A 220 21.23 -39.75 43.57
CA PRO A 220 20.16 -40.30 44.42
C PRO A 220 20.71 -40.79 45.77
N PRO A 221 19.87 -40.82 46.83
CA PRO A 221 20.26 -41.49 48.07
C PRO A 221 20.53 -42.98 47.83
N PRO A 222 21.38 -43.62 48.65
CA PRO A 222 21.54 -45.08 48.67
C PRO A 222 20.22 -45.82 48.94
N GLU A 223 20.15 -47.11 48.60
CA GLU A 223 19.08 -47.99 49.09
C GLU A 223 19.38 -48.47 50.51
N GLU A 224 18.35 -48.68 51.33
CA GLU A 224 18.51 -49.21 52.68
C GLU A 224 19.19 -50.58 52.75
N VAL A 225 20.10 -50.70 53.71
CA VAL A 225 20.85 -51.92 53.99
C VAL A 225 20.69 -52.22 55.47
N CYS A 226 20.44 -53.48 55.83
CA CYS A 226 20.33 -53.80 57.24
C CYS A 226 21.69 -53.84 57.95
N ASP A 227 22.04 -52.72 58.60
CA ASP A 227 23.20 -52.57 59.49
C ASP A 227 22.97 -51.67 60.72
N ASP A 228 21.71 -51.33 61.02
CA ASP A 228 21.27 -50.36 62.04
C ASP A 228 21.80 -48.91 61.77
N GLU A 229 22.16 -48.57 60.53
CA GLU A 229 22.47 -47.21 60.05
C GLU A 229 21.32 -46.66 59.16
N ASP A 230 21.31 -45.34 58.93
CA ASP A 230 20.32 -44.59 58.14
C ASP A 230 20.99 -44.31 56.79
N ASN A 231 20.79 -45.21 55.83
CA ASN A 231 21.57 -45.30 54.59
C ASN A 231 20.99 -44.40 53.49
N ASP A 232 19.67 -44.26 53.41
CA ASP A 232 18.99 -43.36 52.46
C ASP A 232 18.79 -41.92 53.00
N CYS A 233 19.01 -41.73 54.31
CA CYS A 233 18.94 -40.47 55.04
C CYS A 233 17.52 -39.88 55.20
N ASP A 234 16.46 -40.71 55.18
CA ASP A 234 15.09 -40.29 55.50
C ASP A 234 14.86 -40.02 57.01
N GLY A 235 15.75 -40.53 57.87
CA GLY A 235 15.70 -40.39 59.32
C GLY A 235 15.08 -41.57 60.09
N LEU A 236 14.81 -42.68 59.40
CA LEU A 236 14.48 -43.99 59.95
C LEU A 236 15.74 -44.89 59.95
N PHE A 237 15.56 -46.21 60.08
CA PHE A 237 16.66 -47.18 60.24
C PHE A 237 16.15 -48.56 59.79
N ASP A 238 16.71 -49.07 58.68
CA ASP A 238 16.41 -50.37 58.08
C ASP A 238 14.90 -50.63 57.83
N GLU A 239 14.12 -49.60 57.49
CA GLU A 239 12.74 -49.77 57.04
C GLU A 239 12.67 -50.43 55.65
N GLY A 240 11.55 -51.10 55.36
CA GLY A 240 11.42 -51.97 54.18
C GLY A 240 12.23 -53.27 54.22
N VAL A 241 13.35 -53.34 54.95
CA VAL A 241 14.26 -54.51 55.00
C VAL A 241 14.14 -55.37 56.27
N ARG A 242 13.39 -54.92 57.29
CA ARG A 242 13.02 -55.71 58.48
C ARG A 242 11.73 -56.53 58.25
N ASN A 243 11.72 -57.78 58.72
CA ASN A 243 10.58 -58.71 58.70
C ASN A 243 9.62 -58.55 59.90
N THR A 244 8.56 -59.37 59.95
CA THR A 244 7.53 -59.37 61.00
C THR A 244 8.08 -59.54 62.42
N CYS A 245 9.16 -60.31 62.58
CA CYS A 245 9.88 -60.46 63.86
C CYS A 245 10.74 -59.23 64.24
N ASN A 246 10.67 -58.13 63.47
CA ASN A 246 11.52 -56.94 63.56
C ASN A 246 13.03 -57.26 63.43
N THR A 247 13.36 -58.29 62.64
CA THR A 247 14.72 -58.73 62.31
C THR A 247 14.96 -58.64 60.81
N CYS A 248 16.21 -58.60 60.38
CA CYS A 248 16.52 -58.47 58.95
C CYS A 248 16.65 -59.83 58.25
N GLY A 249 16.21 -59.87 56.99
CA GLY A 249 16.16 -61.09 56.18
C GLY A 249 14.79 -61.77 56.20
N PRO A 250 14.64 -62.94 55.55
CA PRO A 250 13.36 -63.63 55.43
C PRO A 250 12.78 -63.98 56.81
N GLN A 251 11.46 -64.04 56.89
CA GLN A 251 10.75 -64.51 58.08
C GLN A 251 11.23 -65.94 58.43
N PRO A 252 11.41 -66.30 59.71
CA PRO A 252 11.63 -67.68 60.11
C PRO A 252 10.45 -68.57 59.67
N VAL A 253 10.64 -69.88 59.74
CA VAL A 253 9.56 -70.85 59.51
C VAL A 253 9.16 -71.48 60.84
N GLU A 254 7.86 -71.66 61.06
CA GLU A 254 7.33 -72.25 62.29
C GLU A 254 7.86 -73.66 62.54
N LEU A 255 8.29 -73.94 63.78
CA LEU A 255 8.74 -75.27 64.21
C LEU A 255 7.87 -75.76 65.36
N CYS A 256 7.44 -77.02 65.31
CA CYS A 256 6.64 -77.63 66.37
C CYS A 256 7.46 -77.81 67.66
N ASN A 257 7.50 -76.77 68.49
CA ASN A 257 8.41 -76.59 69.62
C ASN A 257 7.74 -75.95 70.85
N GLY A 258 6.57 -75.31 70.69
CA GLY A 258 5.81 -74.65 71.75
C GLY A 258 6.08 -73.15 71.92
N GLU A 259 6.76 -72.52 70.97
CA GLU A 259 7.00 -71.08 70.86
C GLU A 259 6.50 -70.61 69.47
N ASP A 260 6.27 -69.30 69.33
CA ASP A 260 5.91 -68.60 68.08
C ASP A 260 7.22 -68.24 67.36
N ASP A 261 7.66 -69.10 66.42
CA ASP A 261 8.99 -68.98 65.77
C ASP A 261 8.95 -68.01 64.58
N ASP A 262 7.83 -67.93 63.85
CA ASP A 262 7.69 -67.02 62.70
C ASP A 262 7.08 -65.63 63.04
N CYS A 263 6.63 -65.43 64.28
CA CYS A 263 6.11 -64.18 64.83
C CYS A 263 4.74 -63.73 64.29
N ASP A 264 3.89 -64.65 63.80
CA ASP A 264 2.54 -64.32 63.36
C ASP A 264 1.51 -64.14 64.51
N GLY A 265 1.86 -64.62 65.71
CA GLY A 265 1.04 -64.53 66.94
C GLY A 265 0.29 -65.81 67.32
N PHE A 266 0.45 -66.90 66.57
CA PHE A 266 0.02 -68.25 66.92
C PHE A 266 1.21 -69.12 67.36
N VAL A 267 0.96 -70.36 67.78
CA VAL A 267 2.01 -71.27 68.27
C VAL A 267 1.76 -72.66 67.71
N ASP A 268 2.78 -73.25 67.10
CA ASP A 268 2.77 -74.56 66.43
C ASP A 268 1.66 -74.65 65.34
N GLU A 269 1.37 -73.53 64.67
CA GLU A 269 0.40 -73.44 63.57
C GLU A 269 0.87 -74.28 62.37
N GLY A 270 -0.07 -74.92 61.66
CA GLY A 270 0.23 -75.78 60.50
C GLY A 270 1.01 -77.08 60.77
N VAL A 271 1.64 -77.24 61.95
CA VAL A 271 2.59 -78.33 62.25
C VAL A 271 2.10 -79.39 63.26
N ALA A 272 0.97 -79.14 63.94
CA ALA A 272 0.31 -80.08 64.86
C ALA A 272 -0.83 -80.89 64.20
N ASN A 273 -1.05 -82.12 64.65
CA ASN A 273 -2.02 -83.07 64.05
C ASN A 273 -3.36 -83.19 64.80
N PRO A 274 -4.36 -83.90 64.24
CA PRO A 274 -5.66 -84.16 64.89
C PRO A 274 -5.61 -84.84 66.27
N CYS A 275 -4.57 -85.63 66.57
CA CYS A 275 -4.37 -86.21 67.91
C CYS A 275 -3.86 -85.18 68.94
N GLY A 276 -3.40 -84.00 68.50
CA GLY A 276 -2.84 -82.94 69.32
C GLY A 276 -1.33 -83.03 69.55
N ASP A 277 -0.60 -83.82 68.76
CA ASP A 277 0.85 -83.98 68.81
C ASP A 277 1.52 -83.50 67.50
N CYS A 278 2.84 -83.25 67.54
CA CYS A 278 3.63 -82.83 66.38
C CYS A 278 3.89 -84.00 65.39
N GLY A 279 3.75 -83.74 64.08
CA GLY A 279 3.97 -84.73 63.01
C GLY A 279 2.71 -85.52 62.62
N PRO A 280 2.74 -86.43 61.63
CA PRO A 280 1.53 -87.12 61.15
C PRO A 280 0.85 -87.98 62.22
N THR A 281 -0.46 -88.24 62.06
CA THR A 281 -1.17 -89.24 62.87
C THR A 281 -0.60 -90.64 62.61
N PRO A 282 -0.67 -91.57 63.58
CA PRO A 282 -0.32 -92.97 63.33
C PRO A 282 -1.25 -93.60 62.29
N ASP A 283 -0.73 -94.47 61.43
CA ASP A 283 -1.56 -95.27 60.52
C ASP A 283 -2.36 -96.35 61.28
N GLU A 284 -3.57 -96.66 60.81
CA GLU A 284 -4.35 -97.77 61.35
C GLU A 284 -3.70 -99.15 61.16
N VAL A 285 -3.93 -100.03 62.14
CA VAL A 285 -3.38 -101.39 62.15
C VAL A 285 -4.45 -102.42 62.51
N CYS A 286 -4.43 -103.56 61.82
CA CYS A 286 -5.43 -104.65 61.92
C CYS A 286 -5.29 -105.41 63.26
N ASP A 287 -5.54 -104.75 64.38
CA ASP A 287 -5.37 -105.23 65.76
C ASP A 287 -6.55 -104.95 66.72
N GLY A 288 -7.54 -104.15 66.32
CA GLY A 288 -8.81 -103.94 67.02
C GLY A 288 -8.89 -102.71 67.94
N GLU A 289 -8.02 -101.73 67.78
CA GLU A 289 -8.07 -100.42 68.43
C GLU A 289 -8.18 -99.27 67.39
N ASP A 290 -8.33 -98.04 67.85
CA ASP A 290 -8.43 -96.78 67.09
C ASP A 290 -7.11 -96.01 67.29
N ASN A 291 -6.25 -96.03 66.28
CA ASN A 291 -4.86 -95.58 66.29
C ASN A 291 -4.67 -94.21 65.59
N ASP A 292 -5.46 -93.89 64.56
CA ASP A 292 -5.40 -92.61 63.85
C ASP A 292 -6.32 -91.53 64.45
N CYS A 293 -7.22 -91.94 65.36
CA CYS A 293 -8.16 -91.12 66.11
C CYS A 293 -9.32 -90.52 65.29
N ASP A 294 -9.70 -91.11 64.15
CA ASP A 294 -10.91 -90.71 63.39
C ASP A 294 -12.23 -91.08 64.09
N GLY A 295 -12.20 -92.06 65.00
CA GLY A 295 -13.33 -92.55 65.78
C GLY A 295 -13.98 -93.86 65.32
N LEU A 296 -13.36 -94.60 64.41
CA LEU A 296 -13.79 -95.92 63.95
C LEU A 296 -12.85 -97.05 64.50
N THR A 297 -12.79 -98.23 63.90
CA THR A 297 -11.90 -99.36 64.31
C THR A 297 -11.68 -100.37 63.17
N ASP A 298 -10.41 -100.63 62.79
CA ASP A 298 -9.98 -101.54 61.72
C ASP A 298 -10.60 -101.28 60.31
N GLU A 299 -11.10 -100.07 60.02
CA GLU A 299 -11.63 -99.68 58.70
C GLU A 299 -10.58 -99.71 57.60
N ASP A 300 -11.06 -99.86 56.36
CA ASP A 300 -10.29 -99.90 55.10
C ASP A 300 -9.15 -100.93 55.01
N LEU A 301 -8.90 -101.71 56.07
CA LEU A 301 -7.90 -102.77 56.14
C LEU A 301 -8.39 -104.15 55.65
N ILE A 302 -9.68 -104.33 55.35
CA ILE A 302 -10.26 -105.61 54.85
C ILE A 302 -10.61 -105.52 53.36
N ASN A 303 -9.90 -106.29 52.52
CA ASN A 303 -10.09 -106.23 51.07
C ASN A 303 -11.29 -107.03 50.51
N ARG A 304 -11.62 -106.74 49.24
CA ARG A 304 -12.67 -107.43 48.46
C ARG A 304 -12.42 -108.95 48.29
N CYS A 305 -11.15 -109.37 48.30
CA CYS A 305 -10.75 -110.78 48.26
C CYS A 305 -10.97 -111.55 49.58
N GLY A 306 -11.37 -110.86 50.66
CA GLY A 306 -11.72 -111.46 51.95
C GLY A 306 -10.54 -111.69 52.90
N THR A 307 -9.47 -110.89 52.79
CA THR A 307 -8.27 -110.95 53.65
C THR A 307 -7.91 -109.58 54.22
N CYS A 308 -7.25 -109.52 55.39
CA CYS A 308 -6.70 -108.25 55.90
C CYS A 308 -5.45 -107.86 55.07
N GLY A 309 -5.29 -106.57 54.78
CA GLY A 309 -4.39 -106.02 53.76
C GLY A 309 -5.05 -105.88 52.37
N PRO A 310 -4.51 -105.06 51.46
CA PRO A 310 -5.14 -104.69 50.19
C PRO A 310 -5.39 -105.89 49.26
N ALA A 311 -6.33 -105.74 48.32
CA ALA A 311 -6.44 -106.68 47.20
C ALA A 311 -5.19 -106.56 46.31
N PRO A 312 -4.80 -107.60 45.55
CA PRO A 312 -3.78 -107.43 44.53
C PRO A 312 -4.27 -106.37 43.54
N GLU A 313 -3.45 -105.37 43.24
CA GLU A 313 -3.79 -104.36 42.24
C GLU A 313 -3.88 -105.00 40.85
N GLU A 314 -4.72 -104.44 39.99
CA GLU A 314 -4.72 -104.80 38.58
C GLU A 314 -3.39 -104.47 37.91
N VAL A 315 -3.02 -105.29 36.95
CA VAL A 315 -1.80 -105.12 36.14
C VAL A 315 -2.21 -105.37 34.70
N CYS A 316 -1.82 -104.46 33.78
CA CYS A 316 -2.16 -104.56 32.36
C CYS A 316 -1.44 -105.76 31.69
N ASP A 317 -2.00 -106.95 31.87
CA ASP A 317 -1.47 -108.23 31.39
C ASP A 317 -2.54 -109.19 30.83
N GLY A 318 -3.83 -108.81 30.86
CA GLY A 318 -4.95 -109.58 30.36
C GLY A 318 -5.59 -110.52 31.38
N VAL A 319 -5.42 -110.24 32.68
CA VAL A 319 -5.96 -111.02 33.81
C VAL A 319 -6.83 -110.14 34.73
N ASP A 320 -7.65 -110.80 35.56
CA ASP A 320 -8.45 -110.23 36.66
C ASP A 320 -7.69 -110.57 37.96
N ASN A 321 -6.95 -109.60 38.49
CA ASN A 321 -6.03 -109.72 39.63
C ASN A 321 -6.66 -109.21 40.94
N ASP A 322 -7.52 -108.18 40.89
CA ASP A 322 -8.20 -107.60 42.06
C ASP A 322 -9.50 -108.35 42.41
N CYS A 323 -9.94 -109.26 41.54
CA CYS A 323 -11.10 -110.13 41.67
C CYS A 323 -12.45 -109.39 41.66
N ASP A 324 -12.55 -108.23 40.98
CA ASP A 324 -13.81 -107.52 40.78
C ASP A 324 -14.71 -108.10 39.66
N GLY A 325 -14.14 -108.91 38.76
CA GLY A 325 -14.84 -109.53 37.63
C GLY A 325 -14.66 -108.83 36.27
N ARG A 326 -13.77 -107.85 36.17
CA ARG A 326 -13.30 -107.21 34.92
C ARG A 326 -11.86 -107.62 34.63
N THR A 327 -11.28 -107.16 33.52
CA THR A 327 -9.93 -107.53 33.10
C THR A 327 -9.21 -106.27 32.68
N ASP A 328 -8.04 -106.01 33.28
CA ASP A 328 -7.27 -104.77 33.12
C ASP A 328 -8.09 -103.48 33.45
N GLU A 329 -9.10 -103.55 34.32
CA GLU A 329 -9.83 -102.36 34.79
C GLU A 329 -8.92 -101.51 35.70
N ASN A 330 -9.16 -100.20 35.80
CA ASN A 330 -8.43 -99.24 36.65
C ASN A 330 -6.93 -99.04 36.28
N VAL A 331 -6.38 -99.81 35.33
CA VAL A 331 -5.04 -99.61 34.73
C VAL A 331 -5.08 -99.05 33.30
N LEU A 332 -6.29 -98.79 32.78
CA LEU A 332 -6.52 -98.03 31.55
C LEU A 332 -6.68 -96.56 31.88
N ASN A 333 -6.07 -95.69 31.08
CA ASN A 333 -6.30 -94.26 31.10
C ASN A 333 -7.66 -93.88 30.47
N ALA A 334 -8.05 -92.61 30.53
CA ALA A 334 -9.33 -92.13 30.01
C ALA A 334 -9.51 -92.42 28.51
N CYS A 335 -8.42 -92.40 27.72
CA CYS A 335 -8.40 -92.79 26.32
C CYS A 335 -8.54 -94.32 26.07
N GLY A 336 -8.58 -95.15 27.11
CA GLY A 336 -8.76 -96.61 27.03
C GLY A 336 -7.50 -97.43 26.75
N PHE A 337 -6.31 -96.91 27.07
CA PHE A 337 -5.03 -97.59 26.87
C PHE A 337 -4.19 -97.65 28.16
N CYS A 338 -3.25 -98.59 28.26
CA CYS A 338 -2.38 -98.70 29.43
C CYS A 338 -1.21 -97.70 29.36
N GLY A 339 -1.10 -96.83 30.38
CA GLY A 339 -0.07 -95.80 30.49
C GLY A 339 -0.65 -94.47 31.02
N PRO A 340 0.17 -93.45 31.30
CA PRO A 340 -0.35 -92.11 31.60
C PRO A 340 -1.10 -91.53 30.39
N LEU A 341 -1.87 -90.47 30.64
CA LEU A 341 -2.42 -89.64 29.57
C LEU A 341 -1.32 -88.80 28.91
N PRO A 342 -1.49 -88.39 27.64
CA PRO A 342 -0.75 -87.27 27.07
C PRO A 342 -0.98 -86.00 27.90
N GLU A 343 -0.05 -85.03 27.80
CA GLU A 343 -0.31 -83.66 28.26
C GLU A 343 -1.13 -82.94 27.17
N GLU A 344 -2.03 -82.05 27.57
CA GLU A 344 -2.76 -81.17 26.65
C GLU A 344 -1.79 -80.32 25.81
N VAL A 345 -2.14 -80.13 24.54
CA VAL A 345 -1.40 -79.32 23.59
C VAL A 345 -2.43 -78.58 22.75
N CYS A 346 -2.26 -77.27 22.58
CA CYS A 346 -3.21 -76.49 21.78
C CYS A 346 -3.18 -76.87 20.30
N ASP A 347 -4.01 -77.83 19.92
CA ASP A 347 -4.26 -78.24 18.54
C ASP A 347 -5.74 -78.53 18.22
N GLY A 348 -6.65 -78.23 19.17
CA GLY A 348 -8.09 -78.42 19.01
C GLY A 348 -8.51 -79.89 19.14
N VAL A 349 -7.71 -80.69 19.84
CA VAL A 349 -7.98 -82.09 20.15
C VAL A 349 -7.88 -82.28 21.66
N ASP A 350 -8.90 -82.91 22.23
CA ASP A 350 -8.87 -83.53 23.55
C ASP A 350 -7.77 -84.62 23.57
N ASN A 351 -6.57 -84.25 24.04
CA ASN A 351 -5.35 -85.06 23.99
C ASN A 351 -5.22 -85.92 25.26
N ASP A 352 -5.68 -85.45 26.41
CA ASP A 352 -5.73 -86.20 27.66
C ASP A 352 -7.07 -86.95 27.91
N CYS A 353 -8.05 -86.80 27.03
CA CYS A 353 -9.34 -87.49 27.08
C CYS A 353 -10.21 -87.17 28.31
N ASP A 354 -10.07 -85.98 28.92
CA ASP A 354 -10.94 -85.54 30.03
C ASP A 354 -12.35 -85.10 29.55
N GLY A 355 -12.48 -84.70 28.29
CA GLY A 355 -13.72 -84.35 27.60
C GLY A 355 -13.93 -82.86 27.32
N ASP A 356 -13.05 -81.99 27.81
CA ASP A 356 -12.91 -80.61 27.34
C ASP A 356 -11.80 -80.54 26.25
N THR A 357 -11.34 -79.37 25.82
CA THR A 357 -10.38 -79.26 24.69
C THR A 357 -9.48 -78.04 24.87
N ASP A 358 -8.16 -78.24 24.79
CA ASP A 358 -7.14 -77.24 25.02
C ASP A 358 -7.27 -76.56 26.42
N GLU A 359 -7.71 -77.33 27.44
CA GLU A 359 -7.87 -76.89 28.84
C GLU A 359 -6.54 -76.34 29.41
N GLY A 360 -6.62 -75.36 30.32
CA GLY A 360 -5.44 -74.76 30.96
C GLY A 360 -4.52 -73.95 30.05
N LEU A 361 -4.72 -73.99 28.72
CA LEU A 361 -3.88 -73.37 27.69
C LEU A 361 -4.52 -72.16 27.01
N LEU A 362 -5.80 -71.87 27.31
CA LEU A 362 -6.54 -70.71 26.79
C LEU A 362 -6.28 -69.46 27.64
N ASN A 363 -6.10 -68.32 26.96
CA ASN A 363 -6.04 -66.99 27.57
C ASN A 363 -7.45 -66.42 27.84
N ALA A 364 -7.54 -65.19 28.36
CA ALA A 364 -8.82 -64.54 28.69
C ALA A 364 -9.80 -64.44 27.49
N CYS A 365 -9.26 -64.27 26.27
CA CYS A 365 -10.02 -64.30 25.02
C CYS A 365 -10.43 -65.71 24.55
N GLY A 366 -10.18 -66.77 25.33
CA GLY A 366 -10.52 -68.16 24.98
C GLY A 366 -9.72 -68.72 23.80
N SER A 367 -8.52 -68.20 23.55
CA SER A 367 -7.61 -68.64 22.50
C SER A 367 -6.24 -68.99 23.08
N CYS A 368 -5.44 -69.81 22.39
CA CYS A 368 -4.13 -70.20 22.92
C CYS A 368 -3.04 -69.18 22.63
N GLY A 369 -2.21 -68.89 23.63
CA GLY A 369 -1.06 -67.99 23.54
C GLY A 369 -1.22 -66.73 24.41
N GLU A 370 -0.28 -65.80 24.27
CA GLU A 370 -0.36 -64.49 24.93
C GLU A 370 -1.60 -63.72 24.43
N LEU A 371 -2.09 -62.78 25.24
CA LEU A 371 -3.20 -61.91 24.84
C LEU A 371 -2.79 -61.04 23.65
N PRO A 372 -3.73 -60.68 22.76
CA PRO A 372 -3.51 -59.58 21.82
C PRO A 372 -3.15 -58.29 22.57
N VAL A 373 -2.53 -57.35 21.87
CA VAL A 373 -2.43 -55.96 22.37
C VAL A 373 -3.62 -55.19 21.86
N GLU A 374 -4.16 -54.27 22.67
CA GLU A 374 -5.23 -53.36 22.25
C GLU A 374 -4.88 -52.63 20.94
N VAL A 375 -5.81 -52.66 19.99
CA VAL A 375 -5.71 -51.92 18.73
C VAL A 375 -7.03 -51.22 18.49
N CYS A 376 -7.05 -49.88 18.50
CA CYS A 376 -8.34 -49.21 18.45
C CYS A 376 -9.19 -49.60 17.22
N ASN A 377 -10.26 -50.32 17.50
CA ASN A 377 -11.20 -50.82 16.52
C ASN A 377 -12.64 -50.95 17.05
N GLY A 378 -12.89 -50.58 18.32
CA GLY A 378 -14.19 -50.69 18.98
C GLY A 378 -14.48 -52.10 19.50
N VAL A 379 -13.43 -52.86 19.79
CA VAL A 379 -13.46 -54.22 20.33
C VAL A 379 -12.40 -54.30 21.41
N ASP A 380 -12.79 -54.88 22.54
CA ASP A 380 -11.95 -55.43 23.60
C ASP A 380 -11.07 -56.55 22.99
N ASP A 381 -9.86 -56.20 22.55
CA ASP A 381 -8.92 -57.08 21.82
C ASP A 381 -8.12 -57.95 22.81
N ASP A 382 -7.78 -57.42 23.99
CA ASP A 382 -7.05 -58.14 25.06
C ASP A 382 -7.96 -58.83 26.11
N CYS A 383 -9.27 -58.55 26.07
CA CYS A 383 -10.31 -59.20 26.87
C CYS A 383 -10.27 -58.89 28.38
N ASP A 384 -9.77 -57.71 28.78
CA ASP A 384 -9.81 -57.23 30.17
C ASP A 384 -11.21 -56.73 30.61
N GLY A 385 -12.03 -56.30 29.64
CA GLY A 385 -13.42 -55.88 29.82
C GLY A 385 -13.69 -54.38 29.67
N ASP A 386 -12.67 -53.54 29.46
CA ASP A 386 -12.80 -52.21 28.90
C ASP A 386 -12.72 -52.28 27.34
N THR A 387 -12.44 -51.19 26.62
CA THR A 387 -12.43 -51.20 25.13
C THR A 387 -11.60 -50.04 24.60
N ASP A 388 -10.61 -50.34 23.76
CA ASP A 388 -9.69 -49.36 23.17
C ASP A 388 -8.94 -48.50 24.25
N GLU A 389 -8.66 -49.04 25.44
CA GLU A 389 -7.97 -48.30 26.50
C GLU A 389 -6.45 -48.24 26.24
N GLY A 390 -5.80 -47.19 26.76
CA GLY A 390 -4.38 -46.90 26.43
C GLY A 390 -4.10 -46.50 24.98
N VAL A 391 -5.05 -46.69 24.05
CA VAL A 391 -4.94 -46.36 22.61
C VAL A 391 -5.86 -45.20 22.15
N THR A 392 -6.66 -44.65 23.07
CA THR A 392 -7.44 -43.41 22.87
C THR A 392 -6.63 -42.16 23.20
N ASN A 393 -6.91 -41.07 22.49
CA ASN A 393 -6.34 -39.74 22.68
C ASN A 393 -7.16 -38.89 23.68
N ALA A 394 -6.73 -37.64 23.95
CA ALA A 394 -7.38 -36.75 24.93
C ALA A 394 -8.87 -36.48 24.63
N CYS A 395 -9.27 -36.46 23.35
CA CYS A 395 -10.68 -36.38 22.93
C CYS A 395 -11.50 -37.67 23.17
N GLY A 396 -10.93 -38.71 23.78
CA GLY A 396 -11.58 -40.02 23.93
C GLY A 396 -11.86 -40.71 22.59
N SER A 397 -11.13 -40.32 21.54
CA SER A 397 -11.21 -40.88 20.19
C SER A 397 -9.88 -41.53 19.82
N CYS A 398 -9.82 -42.27 18.73
CA CYS A 398 -8.63 -43.04 18.39
C CYS A 398 -7.77 -42.41 17.31
N GLY A 399 -6.45 -42.57 17.46
CA GLY A 399 -5.44 -41.97 16.59
C GLY A 399 -4.88 -40.67 17.16
N LEU A 400 -4.19 -39.91 16.32
CA LEU A 400 -3.71 -38.58 16.68
C LEU A 400 -4.88 -37.64 17.01
N LEU A 401 -4.63 -36.61 17.80
CA LEU A 401 -5.60 -35.54 17.99
C LEU A 401 -5.93 -34.90 16.63
N PRO A 402 -7.18 -34.45 16.41
CA PRO A 402 -7.49 -33.61 15.26
C PRO A 402 -6.58 -32.39 15.25
N GLU A 403 -6.18 -31.92 14.06
CA GLU A 403 -5.64 -30.56 13.96
C GLU A 403 -6.77 -29.59 14.27
N GLU A 404 -6.47 -28.55 15.03
CA GLU A 404 -7.44 -27.53 15.34
C GLU A 404 -7.88 -26.75 14.09
N GLY A 405 -9.13 -26.31 14.07
CA GLY A 405 -9.68 -25.53 12.99
C GLY A 405 -10.68 -24.54 13.55
N CYS A 406 -10.68 -23.31 13.01
CA CYS A 406 -11.56 -22.29 13.56
C CYS A 406 -13.03 -22.56 13.23
N ASP A 407 -13.75 -23.08 14.22
CA ASP A 407 -15.19 -23.22 14.21
C ASP A 407 -15.85 -23.08 15.60
N LEU A 408 -15.16 -22.41 16.54
CA LEU A 408 -15.58 -22.17 17.93
C LEU A 408 -15.76 -23.46 18.74
N GLN A 409 -14.95 -24.47 18.42
CA GLN A 409 -14.90 -25.75 19.13
C GLN A 409 -13.45 -26.10 19.43
N ASP A 410 -13.23 -26.48 20.68
CA ASP A 410 -12.06 -27.23 21.14
C ASP A 410 -11.98 -28.55 20.35
N ASN A 411 -11.12 -28.57 19.32
CA ASN A 411 -11.06 -29.64 18.33
C ASN A 411 -10.00 -30.70 18.65
N ASP A 412 -8.94 -30.33 19.38
CA ASP A 412 -7.87 -31.23 19.85
C ASP A 412 -7.99 -31.60 21.35
N CYS A 413 -8.96 -31.03 22.06
CA CYS A 413 -9.33 -31.36 23.44
C CYS A 413 -8.28 -30.98 24.50
N ASP A 414 -7.48 -29.95 24.21
CA ASP A 414 -6.54 -29.27 25.10
C ASP A 414 -7.28 -28.49 26.23
N GLY A 415 -8.39 -27.84 25.88
CA GLY A 415 -9.26 -27.08 26.79
C GLY A 415 -9.30 -25.57 26.55
N GLU A 416 -8.48 -25.03 25.65
CA GLU A 416 -8.65 -23.72 25.02
C GLU A 416 -9.69 -23.82 23.85
N VAL A 417 -9.83 -22.80 22.98
CA VAL A 417 -10.73 -22.84 21.80
C VAL A 417 -10.19 -21.97 20.66
N ASP A 418 -10.04 -22.58 19.48
CA ASP A 418 -9.51 -22.01 18.23
C ASP A 418 -8.04 -21.52 18.36
N GLU A 419 -7.26 -22.01 19.33
CA GLU A 419 -5.85 -21.64 19.52
C GLU A 419 -4.95 -22.05 18.34
N ASN A 420 -3.80 -21.36 18.19
CA ASN A 420 -2.86 -21.57 17.08
C ASN A 420 -3.43 -21.40 15.65
N VAL A 421 -4.75 -21.20 15.49
CA VAL A 421 -5.48 -20.91 14.24
C VAL A 421 -6.16 -19.54 14.25
N LEU A 422 -6.14 -18.83 15.39
CA LEU A 422 -6.36 -17.39 15.42
C LEU A 422 -5.20 -16.64 14.75
N ASN A 423 -5.55 -15.62 13.98
CA ASN A 423 -4.62 -14.62 13.46
C ASN A 423 -4.36 -13.51 14.50
N ALA A 424 -3.49 -12.55 14.16
CA ALA A 424 -3.07 -11.48 15.08
C ALA A 424 -4.25 -10.62 15.62
N CYS A 425 -5.34 -10.48 14.85
CA CYS A 425 -6.56 -9.81 15.29
C CYS A 425 -7.41 -10.61 16.31
N GLY A 426 -7.01 -11.85 16.65
CA GLY A 426 -7.87 -12.79 17.37
C GLY A 426 -9.09 -13.26 16.56
N GLY A 427 -9.04 -13.12 15.24
CA GLY A 427 -10.00 -13.64 14.29
C GLY A 427 -9.47 -14.89 13.57
N CYS A 428 -10.22 -15.41 12.62
CA CYS A 428 -9.86 -16.68 11.97
C CYS A 428 -9.67 -16.57 10.47
N GLY A 429 -8.65 -17.26 9.97
CA GLY A 429 -8.23 -17.26 8.58
C GLY A 429 -7.07 -16.30 8.32
N GLU A 430 -6.50 -16.41 7.12
CA GLU A 430 -5.50 -15.46 6.63
C GLU A 430 -6.09 -14.04 6.65
N LEU A 431 -5.34 -13.10 7.22
CA LEU A 431 -5.69 -11.68 7.15
C LEU A 431 -5.52 -11.20 5.70
N GLY A 432 -6.33 -10.24 5.29
CA GLY A 432 -6.17 -9.58 3.99
C GLY A 432 -4.95 -8.66 4.01
N PRO A 433 -4.60 -8.02 2.88
CA PRO A 433 -3.79 -6.81 2.96
C PRO A 433 -4.56 -5.73 3.73
N ASP A 434 -3.85 -4.81 4.38
CA ASP A 434 -4.47 -3.71 5.10
C ASP A 434 -5.40 -2.86 4.20
N LEU A 435 -6.34 -2.17 4.84
CA LEU A 435 -7.32 -1.32 4.18
C LEU A 435 -7.10 0.13 4.57
N CYS A 436 -6.99 1.01 3.57
CA CYS A 436 -6.87 2.45 3.76
C CYS A 436 -8.19 3.06 4.31
N ASP A 437 -8.45 2.85 5.59
CA ASP A 437 -9.57 3.42 6.35
C ASP A 437 -9.20 3.87 7.78
N GLY A 438 -7.92 3.76 8.16
CA GLY A 438 -7.38 4.24 9.44
C GLY A 438 -7.59 3.30 10.63
N GLU A 439 -7.93 2.04 10.38
CA GLU A 439 -7.98 0.96 11.36
C GLU A 439 -7.07 -0.20 10.88
N ASP A 440 -6.16 -0.64 11.75
CA ASP A 440 -5.29 -1.81 11.58
C ASP A 440 -6.12 -3.07 11.23
N THR A 441 -6.20 -3.41 9.94
CA THR A 441 -7.11 -4.45 9.42
C THR A 441 -6.42 -5.80 9.22
N ASP A 442 -5.09 -5.82 9.14
CA ASP A 442 -4.27 -7.04 9.07
C ASP A 442 -3.39 -7.30 10.31
N CYS A 443 -3.52 -6.47 11.34
CA CYS A 443 -3.05 -6.67 12.71
C CYS A 443 -1.54 -6.92 12.82
N ASP A 444 -0.75 -6.26 11.97
CA ASP A 444 0.71 -6.25 12.07
C ASP A 444 1.21 -5.30 13.20
N GLY A 445 0.37 -4.33 13.59
CA GLY A 445 0.59 -3.39 14.68
C GLY A 445 0.86 -1.94 14.25
N GLU A 446 1.00 -1.68 12.95
CA GLU A 446 0.96 -0.34 12.34
C GLU A 446 -0.46 -0.04 11.80
N ILE A 447 -0.64 1.03 11.01
CA ILE A 447 -1.93 1.42 10.41
C ILE A 447 -1.65 2.01 9.02
N ASP A 448 -2.35 1.52 7.99
CA ASP A 448 -2.30 1.99 6.61
C ASP A 448 -0.89 1.88 5.94
N GLU A 449 -0.08 0.85 6.23
CA GLU A 449 1.33 0.75 5.77
C GLU A 449 1.56 0.18 4.33
N ASP A 450 0.82 -0.85 3.88
CA ASP A 450 0.76 -1.28 2.45
C ASP A 450 -0.68 -1.53 1.91
N PRO A 451 -1.66 -0.63 2.13
CA PRO A 451 -3.06 -0.88 1.81
C PRO A 451 -3.39 -0.86 0.30
N GLU A 452 -4.22 -1.81 -0.16
CA GLU A 452 -4.65 -1.92 -1.57
C GLU A 452 -5.60 -0.79 -2.03
N CYS A 453 -5.05 0.39 -2.29
CA CYS A 453 -5.75 1.47 -2.98
C CYS A 453 -5.93 1.16 -4.49
N ALA A 454 -7.14 1.40 -5.01
CA ALA A 454 -7.49 1.08 -6.40
C ALA A 454 -6.61 1.83 -7.43
N GLU A 455 -6.16 1.08 -8.47
CA GLU A 455 -5.20 1.47 -9.53
C GLU A 455 -4.79 2.95 -9.58
N GLY A 456 -3.58 3.26 -9.09
CA GLY A 456 -2.95 4.58 -9.23
C GLY A 456 -3.21 5.57 -8.09
N ARG A 457 -3.63 5.06 -6.91
CA ARG A 457 -3.83 5.82 -5.68
C ARG A 457 -2.94 5.30 -4.57
N THR A 458 -2.63 6.16 -3.61
CA THR A 458 -1.82 5.86 -2.43
C THR A 458 -2.63 6.23 -1.19
N CYS A 459 -2.49 5.47 -0.10
CA CYS A 459 -3.15 5.85 1.15
C CYS A 459 -2.45 7.05 1.78
N VAL A 460 -3.23 8.06 2.16
CA VAL A 460 -2.72 9.23 2.87
C VAL A 460 -3.71 9.56 3.98
N ALA A 461 -3.34 9.23 5.23
CA ALA A 461 -4.14 9.45 6.44
C ALA A 461 -5.55 8.85 6.37
N GLY A 462 -5.67 7.55 6.08
CA GLY A 462 -6.94 6.81 6.03
C GLY A 462 -7.85 7.11 4.83
N GLU A 463 -7.39 7.82 3.79
CA GLU A 463 -8.10 7.89 2.50
C GLU A 463 -7.17 7.70 1.28
N CYS A 464 -7.65 6.93 0.28
CA CYS A 464 -6.93 6.69 -0.98
C CYS A 464 -6.89 7.94 -1.89
N ALA A 465 -5.80 8.69 -1.81
CA ALA A 465 -5.54 9.91 -2.56
C ALA A 465 -4.93 9.64 -3.95
N GLU A 466 -5.21 10.53 -4.91
CA GLU A 466 -4.55 10.54 -6.23
C GLU A 466 -3.29 11.44 -6.17
N PRO A 467 -2.17 11.06 -6.80
CA PRO A 467 -0.98 11.92 -6.86
C PRO A 467 -1.24 13.19 -7.68
N CYS A 468 -0.60 14.30 -7.29
CA CYS A 468 -0.84 15.61 -7.88
C CYS A 468 -0.34 15.70 -9.32
N ALA A 469 -1.22 16.12 -10.24
CA ALA A 469 -0.83 16.40 -11.61
C ALA A 469 -0.17 17.79 -11.70
N GLN A 470 1.17 17.85 -11.68
CA GLN A 470 1.95 19.11 -11.73
C GLN A 470 1.64 20.07 -10.56
N GLY A 471 1.33 19.53 -9.38
CA GLY A 471 0.93 20.31 -8.19
C GLY A 471 -0.52 20.81 -8.20
N GLU A 472 -1.31 20.49 -9.22
CA GLU A 472 -2.74 20.80 -9.26
C GLU A 472 -3.60 19.56 -8.98
N CYS A 473 -4.72 19.78 -8.29
CA CYS A 473 -5.69 18.75 -7.91
C CYS A 473 -7.11 19.09 -8.42
N PRO A 474 -8.01 18.10 -8.54
CA PRO A 474 -9.41 18.33 -8.86
C PRO A 474 -10.09 19.30 -7.89
N ARG A 475 -11.16 19.97 -8.35
CA ARG A 475 -11.91 20.92 -7.52
C ARG A 475 -12.39 20.28 -6.21
N GLY A 476 -11.90 20.80 -5.09
CA GLY A 476 -12.23 20.34 -3.75
C GLY A 476 -11.11 19.58 -3.04
N PHE A 477 -9.94 19.48 -3.68
CA PHE A 477 -8.74 18.83 -3.15
C PHE A 477 -7.55 19.80 -3.24
N VAL A 478 -6.61 19.68 -2.31
CA VAL A 478 -5.36 20.46 -2.24
C VAL A 478 -4.18 19.51 -2.39
N CYS A 479 -3.13 19.94 -3.09
CA CYS A 479 -1.90 19.17 -3.20
C CYS A 479 -1.07 19.33 -1.92
N LEU A 480 -0.87 18.26 -1.17
CA LEU A 480 0.03 18.17 -0.03
C LEU A 480 0.91 16.94 -0.19
N GLU A 481 2.22 17.12 0.00
CA GLU A 481 3.19 16.01 -0.02
C GLU A 481 3.05 15.11 -1.25
N GLU A 482 2.80 15.75 -2.40
CA GLU A 482 2.57 15.15 -3.73
C GLU A 482 1.25 14.39 -3.94
N PHE A 483 0.31 14.44 -2.98
CA PHE A 483 -1.03 13.84 -3.09
C PHE A 483 -2.19 14.82 -2.94
N CYS A 484 -3.31 14.50 -3.60
CA CYS A 484 -4.54 15.28 -3.58
C CYS A 484 -5.44 14.88 -2.41
N VAL A 485 -5.24 15.52 -1.25
CA VAL A 485 -6.10 15.37 -0.07
C VAL A 485 -7.31 16.31 -0.13
N VAL A 486 -8.39 15.99 0.57
CA VAL A 486 -9.60 16.83 0.61
C VAL A 486 -9.26 18.21 1.15
N ASP A 487 -9.64 19.26 0.43
CA ASP A 487 -9.47 20.64 0.91
C ASP A 487 -10.54 20.95 1.96
N GLU A 488 -10.16 20.87 3.24
CA GLU A 488 -11.00 21.20 4.39
C GLU A 488 -11.51 22.67 4.40
N CYS A 489 -10.98 23.53 3.52
CA CYS A 489 -11.49 24.87 3.31
C CYS A 489 -12.75 24.94 2.41
N VAL A 490 -13.14 23.84 1.76
CA VAL A 490 -14.32 23.77 0.89
C VAL A 490 -15.60 23.97 1.70
N GLY A 491 -16.14 25.19 1.64
CA GLY A 491 -17.36 25.59 2.36
C GLY A 491 -17.10 26.25 3.71
N ARG A 492 -15.84 26.54 4.06
CA ARG A 492 -15.47 27.27 5.28
C ARG A 492 -15.34 28.77 4.99
N GLU A 493 -16.23 29.58 5.58
CA GLU A 493 -16.17 31.04 5.48
C GLU A 493 -15.29 31.63 6.60
N CYS A 494 -14.12 32.16 6.25
CA CYS A 494 -13.25 32.92 7.16
C CYS A 494 -13.64 34.41 7.23
N GLN A 495 -13.10 35.16 8.19
CA GLN A 495 -13.44 36.56 8.38
C GLN A 495 -12.74 37.48 7.34
N GLU A 496 -13.21 38.72 7.23
CA GLU A 496 -12.65 39.69 6.28
C GLU A 496 -11.19 40.04 6.63
N GLY A 497 -10.25 39.64 5.77
CA GLY A 497 -8.80 39.73 6.00
C GLY A 497 -8.11 38.37 6.17
N GLU A 498 -8.87 37.30 6.39
CA GLU A 498 -8.35 35.94 6.55
C GLU A 498 -8.48 35.10 5.27
N ALA A 499 -7.54 34.19 5.05
CA ALA A 499 -7.65 33.11 4.08
C ALA A 499 -7.67 31.76 4.79
N CYS A 500 -8.45 30.81 4.28
CA CYS A 500 -8.44 29.45 4.79
C CYS A 500 -7.24 28.70 4.20
N TYR A 501 -6.51 27.98 5.06
CA TYR A 501 -5.43 27.09 4.68
C TYR A 501 -5.45 25.87 5.61
N LEU A 502 -5.53 24.66 5.06
CA LEU A 502 -5.57 23.38 5.80
C LEU A 502 -6.57 23.39 6.97
N GLY A 503 -7.83 23.67 6.64
CA GLY A 503 -8.89 23.58 7.65
C GLY A 503 -8.80 24.62 8.75
N GLU A 504 -8.00 25.69 8.61
CA GLU A 504 -7.96 26.81 9.56
C GLU A 504 -7.93 28.18 8.85
N CYS A 505 -8.45 29.20 9.54
CA CYS A 505 -8.46 30.58 9.03
C CYS A 505 -7.24 31.33 9.57
N TYR A 506 -6.44 31.91 8.67
CA TYR A 506 -5.23 32.65 8.99
C TYR A 506 -5.28 34.05 8.38
N ASP A 507 -4.69 35.04 9.05
CA ASP A 507 -4.56 36.39 8.49
C ASP A 507 -3.75 36.33 7.18
N SER A 508 -4.32 36.90 6.12
CA SER A 508 -3.75 36.85 4.76
C SER A 508 -2.38 37.53 4.65
N SER A 509 -2.02 38.41 5.58
CA SER A 509 -0.69 39.04 5.64
C SER A 509 0.39 38.15 6.27
N GLU A 510 0.03 37.19 7.14
CA GLU A 510 0.98 36.28 7.79
C GLU A 510 1.33 35.07 6.91
N LEU A 511 0.40 34.64 6.05
CA LEU A 511 0.57 33.53 5.11
C LEU A 511 1.76 33.70 4.15
N ALA A 512 2.07 34.93 3.72
CA ALA A 512 3.14 35.20 2.77
C ALA A 512 4.56 34.94 3.33
N CYS A 513 4.75 34.98 4.66
CA CYS A 513 6.07 34.86 5.30
C CYS A 513 6.23 33.62 6.18
N ARG A 514 5.23 32.72 6.23
CA ARG A 514 5.29 31.50 7.03
C ARG A 514 6.26 30.50 6.39
N GLY A 515 7.33 30.15 7.12
CA GLY A 515 8.43 29.30 6.65
C GLY A 515 9.66 30.06 6.14
N VAL A 516 9.60 31.39 5.98
CA VAL A 516 10.72 32.20 5.50
C VAL A 516 11.57 32.71 6.68
N THR A 517 12.76 32.13 6.88
CA THR A 517 13.72 32.53 7.92
C THR A 517 14.88 33.38 7.37
N CYS A 518 14.68 34.70 7.37
CA CYS A 518 15.69 35.66 6.95
C CYS A 518 16.89 35.66 7.91
N SER A 519 18.08 35.39 7.36
CA SER A 519 19.29 35.06 8.14
C SER A 519 20.38 36.13 8.05
N GLY A 520 20.23 37.17 7.22
CA GLY A 520 21.14 38.31 7.16
C GLY A 520 20.91 39.33 8.30
N GLU A 521 21.98 40.01 8.73
CA GLU A 521 21.88 41.10 9.71
C GLU A 521 21.04 42.27 9.16
N GLY A 522 19.82 42.42 9.67
CA GLY A 522 18.90 43.50 9.29
C GLY A 522 17.91 43.16 8.17
N GLU A 523 17.74 41.88 7.83
CA GLU A 523 16.71 41.44 6.89
C GLU A 523 15.35 41.22 7.57
N VAL A 524 14.27 41.61 6.88
CA VAL A 524 12.88 41.35 7.27
C VAL A 524 12.13 40.73 6.08
N CYS A 525 11.15 39.87 6.37
CA CYS A 525 10.30 39.30 5.33
C CYS A 525 9.18 40.29 4.96
N ILE A 526 9.05 40.61 3.67
CA ILE A 526 7.95 41.39 3.09
C ILE A 526 7.51 40.66 1.82
N ASP A 527 6.21 40.39 1.67
CA ASP A 527 5.61 39.68 0.52
C ASP A 527 6.34 38.36 0.14
N GLY A 528 6.81 37.61 1.15
CA GLY A 528 7.51 36.34 0.97
C GLY A 528 8.98 36.43 0.55
N ALA A 529 9.56 37.63 0.51
CA ALA A 529 10.97 37.85 0.22
C ALA A 529 11.73 38.44 1.42
N CYS A 530 12.92 37.92 1.70
CA CYS A 530 13.85 38.54 2.64
C CYS A 530 14.50 39.77 2.01
N VAL A 531 14.23 40.94 2.58
CA VAL A 531 14.81 42.22 2.16
C VAL A 531 15.54 42.87 3.33
N VAL A 532 16.75 43.38 3.07
CA VAL A 532 17.45 44.23 4.04
C VAL A 532 16.61 45.49 4.23
N ASP A 533 16.23 45.81 5.47
CA ASP A 533 15.51 47.05 5.79
C ASP A 533 16.30 48.24 5.22
N PRO A 534 15.74 49.04 4.30
CA PRO A 534 16.45 50.16 3.67
C PRO A 534 16.46 51.44 4.52
N CYS A 535 15.76 51.50 5.65
CA CYS A 535 15.69 52.70 6.51
C CYS A 535 16.86 52.93 7.50
N PRO A 536 17.63 51.93 7.97
CA PRO A 536 18.80 52.13 8.82
C PRO A 536 19.90 52.94 8.12
N GLY A 537 19.99 54.22 8.46
CA GLY A 537 20.94 55.18 7.88
C GLY A 537 20.29 56.33 7.10
N VAL A 538 18.98 56.27 6.87
CA VAL A 538 18.21 57.37 6.25
C VAL A 538 17.83 58.39 7.33
N THR A 539 18.43 59.58 7.29
CA THR A 539 18.02 60.72 8.14
C THR A 539 17.14 61.68 7.36
N CYS A 540 15.84 61.68 7.67
CA CYS A 540 14.84 62.58 7.10
C CYS A 540 14.81 63.95 7.82
N GLU A 541 14.14 64.95 7.22
CA GLU A 541 14.01 66.28 7.82
C GLU A 541 12.93 66.31 8.91
N ALA A 542 12.83 67.42 9.65
CA ALA A 542 11.93 67.52 10.80
C ALA A 542 10.45 67.59 10.37
N GLY A 543 9.72 66.50 10.56
CA GLY A 543 8.35 66.29 10.09
C GLY A 543 8.21 65.17 9.07
N GLU A 544 9.29 64.44 8.78
CA GLU A 544 9.33 63.28 7.89
C GLU A 544 9.79 62.01 8.65
N ALA A 545 9.32 60.85 8.20
CA ALA A 545 9.77 59.52 8.64
C ALA A 545 10.23 58.69 7.43
N CYS A 546 11.14 57.73 7.66
CA CYS A 546 11.56 56.82 6.61
C CYS A 546 10.54 55.69 6.44
N TRP A 547 10.11 55.44 5.21
CA TRP A 547 9.28 54.28 4.83
C TRP A 547 9.86 53.64 3.57
N GLN A 548 10.24 52.37 3.64
CA GLN A 548 10.84 51.62 2.53
C GLN A 548 12.05 52.32 1.86
N GLY A 549 12.82 53.10 2.63
CA GLY A 549 14.04 53.78 2.17
C GLY A 549 13.83 55.19 1.62
N GLU A 550 12.58 55.66 1.51
CA GLU A 550 12.26 57.05 1.16
C GLU A 550 11.77 57.84 2.38
N CYS A 551 12.14 59.12 2.44
CA CYS A 551 11.58 60.05 3.43
C CYS A 551 10.21 60.53 2.94
N VAL A 552 9.19 60.30 3.76
CA VAL A 552 7.81 60.77 3.53
C VAL A 552 7.36 61.58 4.74
N ASP A 553 6.42 62.52 4.58
CA ASP A 553 5.83 63.24 5.72
C ASP A 553 5.39 62.26 6.83
N GLU A 554 5.60 62.62 8.10
CA GLU A 554 5.29 61.80 9.28
C GLU A 554 3.79 61.42 9.32
N ALA A 555 2.92 62.29 8.81
CA ALA A 555 1.51 61.99 8.60
C ALA A 555 1.27 60.91 7.52
N VAL A 556 2.05 60.89 6.43
CA VAL A 556 1.95 59.91 5.34
C VAL A 556 2.51 58.55 5.78
N ALA A 557 3.58 58.54 6.59
CA ALA A 557 4.07 57.32 7.23
C ALA A 557 2.99 56.71 8.15
N ALA A 558 2.39 57.53 9.04
CA ALA A 558 1.30 57.10 9.91
C ALA A 558 0.08 56.60 9.11
N CYS A 559 -0.27 57.22 7.98
CA CYS A 559 -1.33 56.72 7.09
C CYS A 559 -1.04 55.33 6.48
N ARG A 560 0.24 55.03 6.20
CA ARG A 560 0.66 53.74 5.63
C ARG A 560 0.72 52.64 6.68
N GLU A 561 1.16 52.96 7.90
CA GLU A 561 1.07 52.04 9.05
C GLU A 561 -0.39 51.77 9.48
N ALA A 562 -1.29 52.74 9.29
CA ALA A 562 -2.69 52.63 9.71
C ALA A 562 -3.58 51.75 8.81
N ASN A 563 -3.12 51.33 7.63
CA ASN A 563 -3.84 50.47 6.67
C ASN A 563 -5.33 50.85 6.49
N CYS A 564 -5.59 52.10 6.08
CA CYS A 564 -6.96 52.60 5.89
C CYS A 564 -7.78 51.71 4.94
N ALA A 565 -9.02 51.40 5.33
CA ALA A 565 -9.86 50.43 4.63
C ALA A 565 -10.31 50.93 3.23
N PRO A 566 -10.67 50.03 2.30
CA PRO A 566 -11.22 50.40 1.00
C PRO A 566 -12.46 51.31 1.14
N GLY A 567 -12.33 52.56 0.67
CA GLY A 567 -13.36 53.59 0.84
C GLY A 567 -13.09 54.60 1.96
N GLU A 568 -11.88 54.63 2.52
CA GLU A 568 -11.39 55.70 3.39
C GLU A 568 -10.24 56.49 2.74
N ILE A 569 -10.19 57.81 2.97
CA ILE A 569 -9.05 58.68 2.69
C ILE A 569 -8.32 59.00 3.99
N CYS A 570 -7.00 59.16 3.91
CA CYS A 570 -6.21 59.58 5.07
C CYS A 570 -6.05 61.11 5.10
N GLU A 571 -6.55 61.75 6.16
CA GLU A 571 -6.33 63.17 6.46
C GLU A 571 -5.60 63.29 7.80
N GLU A 572 -4.49 64.04 7.83
CA GLU A 572 -3.74 64.36 9.06
C GLU A 572 -3.32 63.13 9.90
N GLY A 573 -3.03 62.00 9.25
CA GLY A 573 -2.61 60.75 9.92
C GLY A 573 -3.76 59.92 10.51
N ALA A 574 -5.01 60.18 10.12
CA ALA A 574 -6.16 59.37 10.50
C ALA A 574 -7.03 59.01 9.29
N CYS A 575 -7.45 57.75 9.22
CA CYS A 575 -8.40 57.27 8.23
C CYS A 575 -9.78 57.92 8.47
N ARG A 576 -10.40 58.43 7.40
CA ARG A 576 -11.75 58.97 7.38
C ARG A 576 -12.47 58.43 6.16
N ALA A 577 -13.73 58.02 6.32
CA ALA A 577 -14.58 57.62 5.19
C ALA A 577 -14.51 58.64 4.03
N ASP A 578 -14.14 58.16 2.84
CA ASP A 578 -14.09 58.96 1.62
C ASP A 578 -15.50 59.48 1.31
N PRO A 579 -15.72 60.81 1.27
CA PRO A 579 -17.00 61.40 0.90
C PRO A 579 -17.54 60.90 -0.45
N CYS A 580 -16.67 60.39 -1.33
CA CYS A 580 -16.99 59.90 -2.66
C CYS A 580 -17.18 58.37 -2.77
N ALA A 581 -16.75 57.56 -1.79
CA ALA A 581 -16.79 56.09 -1.90
C ALA A 581 -18.20 55.48 -2.06
N THR A 582 -19.25 56.23 -1.75
CA THR A 582 -20.65 55.80 -1.92
C THR A 582 -21.42 56.59 -2.98
N ILE A 583 -20.76 57.47 -3.73
CA ILE A 583 -21.39 58.41 -4.66
C ILE A 583 -21.11 58.03 -6.12
N SER A 584 -22.11 57.42 -6.76
CA SER A 584 -22.09 57.14 -8.20
C SER A 584 -22.57 58.35 -9.00
N CYS A 585 -21.63 59.07 -9.64
CA CYS A 585 -21.94 60.21 -10.50
C CYS A 585 -22.46 59.81 -11.89
N ALA A 586 -23.07 60.75 -12.61
CA ALA A 586 -23.58 60.48 -13.96
C ALA A 586 -22.42 60.37 -14.98
N ARG A 587 -22.72 59.84 -16.18
CA ARG A 587 -21.73 59.71 -17.27
C ARG A 587 -21.18 61.10 -17.64
N GLY A 588 -19.88 61.30 -17.38
CA GLY A 588 -19.17 62.57 -17.62
C GLY A 588 -18.93 63.42 -16.36
N GLU A 589 -19.39 62.98 -15.18
CA GLU A 589 -19.15 63.64 -13.90
C GLU A 589 -18.15 62.84 -13.04
N ALA A 590 -17.33 63.54 -12.26
CA ALA A 590 -16.42 62.97 -11.27
C ALA A 590 -16.82 63.45 -9.87
N CYS A 591 -16.68 62.60 -8.86
CA CYS A 591 -16.92 63.01 -7.48
C CYS A 591 -15.71 63.76 -6.92
N VAL A 592 -15.93 64.95 -6.39
CA VAL A 592 -14.95 65.80 -5.71
C VAL A 592 -15.56 66.26 -4.39
N GLU A 593 -14.89 66.00 -3.26
CA GLU A 593 -15.35 66.35 -1.90
C GLU A 593 -16.81 65.91 -1.57
N GLY A 594 -17.26 64.79 -2.16
CA GLY A 594 -18.62 64.27 -1.96
C GLY A 594 -19.70 64.92 -2.84
N VAL A 595 -19.30 65.64 -3.89
CA VAL A 595 -20.19 66.27 -4.87
C VAL A 595 -19.81 65.82 -6.27
N CYS A 596 -20.79 65.44 -7.10
CA CYS A 596 -20.57 65.18 -8.51
C CYS A 596 -20.42 66.51 -9.27
N GLU A 597 -19.24 66.73 -9.83
CA GLU A 597 -18.94 67.87 -10.70
C GLU A 597 -18.54 67.38 -12.11
N ASP A 598 -18.61 68.24 -13.11
CA ASP A 598 -18.21 67.89 -14.48
C ASP A 598 -16.72 67.47 -14.51
N ALA A 599 -16.43 66.26 -14.99
CA ALA A 599 -15.07 65.71 -14.97
C ALA A 599 -14.09 66.50 -15.86
N CYS A 600 -14.58 67.34 -16.78
CA CYS A 600 -13.78 68.22 -17.61
C CYS A 600 -13.51 69.59 -16.97
N LEU A 601 -14.07 69.92 -15.80
CA LEU A 601 -13.86 71.22 -15.15
C LEU A 601 -12.46 71.37 -14.52
N SER A 602 -11.87 70.27 -14.07
CA SER A 602 -10.58 70.21 -13.35
C SER A 602 -9.41 69.69 -14.20
N MET A 603 -9.69 69.09 -15.37
CA MET A 603 -8.66 68.52 -16.23
C MET A 603 -8.14 69.50 -17.29
N THR A 604 -6.82 69.50 -17.49
CA THR A 604 -6.16 70.26 -18.56
C THR A 604 -5.58 69.31 -19.59
N CYS A 605 -6.22 69.18 -20.75
CA CYS A 605 -5.73 68.32 -21.82
C CYS A 605 -4.49 68.91 -22.52
N SER A 606 -3.58 68.03 -22.97
CA SER A 606 -2.44 68.44 -23.79
C SER A 606 -2.89 69.05 -25.12
N ALA A 607 -2.06 69.92 -25.71
CA ALA A 607 -2.39 70.61 -26.95
C ALA A 607 -2.82 69.63 -28.04
N GLY A 608 -4.05 69.83 -28.55
CA GLY A 608 -4.66 68.98 -29.58
C GLY A 608 -5.60 67.89 -29.08
N PHE A 609 -5.86 67.86 -27.78
CA PHE A 609 -6.86 67.02 -27.16
C PHE A 609 -7.85 67.93 -26.44
N PHE A 610 -9.14 67.61 -26.53
CA PHE A 610 -10.18 68.28 -25.77
C PHE A 610 -10.82 67.29 -24.81
N CYS A 611 -11.36 67.78 -23.70
CA CYS A 611 -12.04 66.90 -22.76
C CYS A 611 -13.48 66.66 -23.22
N ALA A 612 -13.86 65.39 -23.32
CA ALA A 612 -15.24 64.93 -23.53
C ALA A 612 -15.53 63.77 -22.58
N GLU A 613 -16.66 63.83 -21.87
CA GLU A 613 -17.10 62.80 -20.91
C GLU A 613 -16.03 62.39 -19.86
N GLY A 614 -15.15 63.32 -19.46
CA GLY A 614 -14.08 63.04 -18.50
C GLY A 614 -12.85 62.34 -19.08
N ILE A 615 -12.65 62.36 -20.40
CA ILE A 615 -11.44 61.83 -21.06
C ILE A 615 -10.89 62.86 -22.04
N CYS A 616 -9.57 63.03 -22.09
CA CYS A 616 -8.90 63.82 -23.13
C CYS A 616 -8.92 63.04 -24.45
N VAL A 617 -9.92 63.31 -25.29
CA VAL A 617 -10.03 62.77 -26.65
C VAL A 617 -9.24 63.64 -27.62
N GLN A 618 -8.62 63.02 -28.62
CA GLN A 618 -7.90 63.77 -29.66
C GLN A 618 -8.92 64.60 -30.44
N ASP A 619 -8.67 65.89 -30.61
CA ASP A 619 -9.45 66.71 -31.52
C ASP A 619 -9.20 66.19 -32.95
N PRO A 620 -10.22 65.64 -33.64
CA PRO A 620 -10.06 65.10 -35.00
C PRO A 620 -9.56 66.16 -36.00
N CYS A 621 -9.67 67.44 -35.66
CA CYS A 621 -9.25 68.57 -36.47
C CYS A 621 -7.84 69.11 -36.13
N PHE A 622 -7.14 68.57 -35.13
CA PHE A 622 -5.90 69.16 -34.59
C PHE A 622 -4.76 69.36 -35.62
N GLN A 623 -4.74 68.59 -36.71
CA GLN A 623 -3.79 68.78 -37.82
C GLN A 623 -4.45 68.82 -39.20
N VAL A 624 -5.73 69.18 -39.27
CA VAL A 624 -6.49 69.24 -40.53
C VAL A 624 -6.44 70.66 -41.11
N GLU A 625 -5.49 70.92 -42.02
CA GLU A 625 -5.44 72.17 -42.78
C GLU A 625 -6.46 72.15 -43.94
N CYS A 626 -7.49 72.97 -43.84
CA CYS A 626 -8.51 73.12 -44.88
C CYS A 626 -8.22 74.27 -45.84
N ALA A 627 -8.76 74.20 -47.07
CA ALA A 627 -8.56 75.24 -48.08
C ALA A 627 -9.31 76.55 -47.74
N GLU A 628 -8.96 77.65 -48.41
CA GLU A 628 -9.54 78.97 -48.15
C GLU A 628 -11.08 78.97 -48.28
N GLY A 629 -11.78 79.24 -47.16
CA GLY A 629 -13.25 79.18 -47.05
C GLY A 629 -13.81 77.85 -46.47
N GLN A 630 -12.95 76.91 -46.10
CA GLN A 630 -13.32 75.66 -45.44
C GLN A 630 -12.82 75.64 -43.99
N ALA A 631 -13.58 74.97 -43.13
CA ALA A 631 -13.25 74.69 -41.73
C ALA A 631 -13.36 73.18 -41.46
N CYS A 632 -12.60 72.67 -40.50
CA CYS A 632 -12.71 71.27 -40.13
C CYS A 632 -13.89 71.04 -39.16
N ALA A 633 -14.68 70.01 -39.43
CA ALA A 633 -15.70 69.46 -38.54
C ALA A 633 -15.62 67.93 -38.59
N GLU A 634 -15.62 67.26 -37.43
CA GLU A 634 -15.54 65.79 -37.32
C GLU A 634 -14.41 65.17 -38.17
N GLY A 635 -13.24 65.84 -38.20
CA GLY A 635 -12.04 65.41 -38.94
C GLY A 635 -12.09 65.65 -40.46
N ASN A 636 -13.13 66.30 -40.97
CA ASN A 636 -13.34 66.54 -42.40
C ASN A 636 -13.41 68.04 -42.72
N CYS A 637 -12.82 68.46 -43.85
CA CYS A 637 -12.93 69.84 -44.32
C CYS A 637 -14.29 70.08 -44.99
N VAL A 638 -15.13 70.89 -44.33
CA VAL A 638 -16.43 71.36 -44.84
C VAL A 638 -16.35 72.84 -45.17
N TRP A 639 -17.12 73.31 -46.16
CA TRP A 639 -17.22 74.75 -46.42
C TRP A 639 -17.85 75.46 -45.21
N GLU A 640 -17.33 76.63 -44.83
CA GLU A 640 -17.84 77.39 -43.66
C GLU A 640 -19.34 77.67 -43.75
N ALA A 641 -19.87 77.80 -44.98
CA ALA A 641 -21.29 77.97 -45.27
C ALA A 641 -22.18 76.76 -44.91
N CYS A 642 -21.59 75.60 -44.60
CA CYS A 642 -22.29 74.35 -44.27
C CYS A 642 -22.15 73.91 -42.80
N LEU A 643 -21.38 74.63 -41.97
CA LEU A 643 -21.20 74.28 -40.56
C LEU A 643 -22.55 74.27 -39.82
N GLY A 644 -23.00 73.08 -39.41
CA GLY A 644 -24.31 72.88 -38.76
C GLY A 644 -25.52 72.88 -39.71
N VAL A 645 -25.32 72.73 -41.03
CA VAL A 645 -26.37 72.72 -42.05
C VAL A 645 -26.45 71.35 -42.73
N THR A 646 -27.59 70.67 -42.63
CA THR A 646 -27.87 69.43 -43.39
C THR A 646 -28.52 69.77 -44.74
N CYS A 647 -27.85 69.39 -45.83
CA CYS A 647 -28.36 69.57 -47.19
C CYS A 647 -29.43 68.52 -47.56
N GLY A 648 -30.29 68.85 -48.53
CA GLY A 648 -31.31 67.92 -49.03
C GLY A 648 -30.72 66.72 -49.78
N PRO A 649 -31.50 65.65 -50.01
CA PRO A 649 -31.01 64.40 -50.63
C PRO A 649 -30.58 64.53 -52.11
N GLU A 650 -30.74 65.71 -52.73
CA GLU A 650 -30.28 66.03 -54.10
C GLU A 650 -29.27 67.21 -54.12
N GLU A 651 -28.74 67.60 -52.96
CA GLU A 651 -27.82 68.73 -52.78
C GLU A 651 -26.51 68.28 -52.11
N GLN A 652 -25.39 68.86 -52.53
CA GLN A 652 -24.08 68.69 -51.91
C GLN A 652 -23.60 70.01 -51.27
N CYS A 653 -22.80 69.93 -50.21
CA CYS A 653 -22.19 71.12 -49.62
C CYS A 653 -21.12 71.71 -50.56
N GLY A 654 -21.33 72.96 -50.99
CA GLY A 654 -20.41 73.75 -51.80
C GLY A 654 -20.03 75.07 -51.14
N ALA A 655 -19.23 75.88 -51.84
CA ALA A 655 -18.66 77.12 -51.31
C ALA A 655 -19.71 78.20 -50.98
N THR A 656 -20.95 78.07 -51.47
CA THR A 656 -22.05 79.01 -51.16
C THR A 656 -23.17 78.42 -50.29
N GLY A 657 -23.00 77.18 -49.81
CA GLY A 657 -23.99 76.44 -49.01
C GLY A 657 -24.39 75.13 -49.69
N CYS A 658 -25.63 74.67 -49.47
CA CYS A 658 -26.17 73.51 -50.17
C CYS A 658 -26.45 73.84 -51.65
N GLU A 659 -25.75 73.16 -52.55
CA GLU A 659 -25.81 73.36 -53.99
C GLU A 659 -26.36 72.09 -54.68
N PRO A 660 -27.28 72.19 -55.66
CA PRO A 660 -27.83 71.02 -56.33
C PRO A 660 -26.76 70.17 -57.02
N LEU A 661 -26.87 68.84 -56.92
CA LEU A 661 -25.98 67.91 -57.61
C LEU A 661 -26.05 68.15 -59.14
N GLY A 662 -24.90 68.49 -59.74
CA GLY A 662 -24.79 68.76 -61.17
C GLY A 662 -25.11 67.53 -62.04
N ALA A 663 -25.46 67.78 -63.30
CA ALA A 663 -26.06 66.81 -64.25
C ALA A 663 -25.23 65.55 -64.62
N CYS A 664 -24.13 65.25 -63.93
CA CYS A 664 -23.31 64.05 -64.11
C CYS A 664 -23.44 63.04 -62.95
N GLY A 665 -24.25 63.30 -61.91
CA GLY A 665 -24.34 62.47 -60.70
C GLY A 665 -24.69 60.98 -60.90
N GLU A 666 -25.35 60.62 -62.00
CA GLU A 666 -25.67 59.22 -62.36
C GLU A 666 -25.00 58.75 -63.67
N VAL A 667 -24.12 59.58 -64.27
CA VAL A 667 -23.58 59.32 -65.63
C VAL A 667 -22.25 58.58 -65.55
N VAL A 668 -22.30 57.25 -65.61
CA VAL A 668 -21.11 56.39 -65.67
C VAL A 668 -20.53 56.37 -67.09
N CYS A 669 -19.32 56.91 -67.25
CA CYS A 669 -18.61 56.94 -68.53
C CYS A 669 -17.61 55.77 -68.67
N ALA A 670 -17.29 55.41 -69.91
CA ALA A 670 -16.23 54.44 -70.20
C ALA A 670 -14.86 54.98 -69.76
N ALA A 671 -13.87 54.09 -69.57
CA ALA A 671 -12.58 54.42 -68.96
C ALA A 671 -11.73 55.48 -69.71
N ASP A 672 -12.07 55.80 -70.97
CA ASP A 672 -11.45 56.82 -71.82
C ASP A 672 -12.30 58.10 -72.00
N GLN A 673 -13.39 58.22 -71.23
CA GLN A 673 -14.37 59.31 -71.32
C GLN A 673 -14.61 60.00 -69.97
N ILE A 674 -14.84 61.31 -70.00
CA ILE A 674 -15.24 62.11 -68.84
C ILE A 674 -16.66 62.65 -69.05
N CYS A 675 -17.45 62.77 -67.98
CA CYS A 675 -18.76 63.41 -68.07
C CYS A 675 -18.60 64.94 -68.10
N ALA A 676 -19.11 65.58 -69.16
CA ALA A 676 -19.22 67.03 -69.29
C ALA A 676 -20.64 67.38 -69.70
N GLU A 677 -21.28 68.30 -68.97
CA GLU A 677 -22.66 68.77 -69.22
C GLU A 677 -23.71 67.62 -69.33
N GLY A 678 -23.50 66.52 -68.60
CA GLY A 678 -24.40 65.35 -68.59
C GLY A 678 -24.19 64.35 -69.74
N ALA A 679 -23.10 64.46 -70.50
CA ALA A 679 -22.73 63.52 -71.54
C ALA A 679 -21.25 63.09 -71.43
N CYS A 680 -20.97 61.82 -71.76
CA CYS A 680 -19.60 61.30 -71.79
C CYS A 680 -18.86 61.73 -73.06
N VAL A 681 -17.68 62.32 -72.91
CA VAL A 681 -16.84 62.81 -74.03
C VAL A 681 -15.44 62.21 -73.97
N THR A 682 -14.91 61.77 -75.13
CA THR A 682 -13.58 61.17 -75.26
C THR A 682 -12.48 62.23 -75.27
N ILE A 683 -11.39 61.98 -74.56
CA ILE A 683 -10.23 62.89 -74.53
C ILE A 683 -9.39 62.65 -75.80
N SER A 684 -9.41 63.59 -76.75
CA SER A 684 -8.59 63.53 -77.98
C SER A 684 -7.37 64.45 -77.90
N GLY A 685 -6.16 63.89 -78.05
CA GLY A 685 -4.91 64.65 -78.17
C GLY A 685 -3.80 63.80 -78.82
N ASP A 686 -3.33 64.23 -80.00
CA ASP A 686 -2.48 63.45 -80.91
C ASP A 686 -1.00 63.28 -80.46
N GLY A 687 -0.36 62.13 -80.77
CA GLY A 687 1.04 61.89 -80.38
C GLY A 687 1.76 60.59 -80.83
N ALA A 688 1.59 60.16 -82.08
CA ALA A 688 2.18 59.00 -82.78
C ALA A 688 3.48 58.29 -82.27
N GLY A 689 3.50 56.94 -82.33
CA GLY A 689 4.71 56.09 -82.25
C GLY A 689 4.50 54.62 -82.68
N LEU A 690 5.12 54.20 -83.79
CA LEU A 690 4.98 52.87 -84.45
C LEU A 690 5.91 51.80 -83.81
N GLY A 691 5.69 50.47 -83.89
CA GLY A 691 4.61 49.65 -84.49
C GLY A 691 5.03 48.15 -84.67
N ASN A 692 4.11 47.29 -85.14
CA ASN A 692 4.24 45.84 -85.50
C ASN A 692 4.76 44.85 -84.43
N GLY A 693 4.25 43.62 -84.27
CA GLY A 693 3.21 42.82 -84.96
C GLY A 693 3.51 41.32 -84.69
N GLY A 694 2.60 40.35 -84.77
CA GLY A 694 1.15 40.32 -85.04
C GLY A 694 0.60 38.90 -84.85
N ASP A 695 -0.69 38.71 -85.12
CA ASP A 695 -1.41 37.46 -85.48
C ASP A 695 -1.21 36.16 -84.65
N GLY A 696 -2.24 35.49 -84.13
CA GLY A 696 -3.69 35.79 -84.09
C GLY A 696 -4.56 34.52 -83.90
N ALA A 697 -5.86 34.72 -83.62
CA ALA A 697 -7.00 33.82 -83.85
C ALA A 697 -7.04 32.40 -83.19
N ASP A 698 -8.19 31.83 -82.81
CA ASP A 698 -9.54 32.38 -82.65
C ASP A 698 -10.43 31.43 -81.81
N GLY A 699 -11.46 32.00 -81.17
CA GLY A 699 -12.75 31.30 -80.91
C GLY A 699 -12.89 30.50 -79.59
N GLY A 700 -13.94 30.67 -78.78
CA GLY A 700 -14.97 31.72 -78.79
C GLY A 700 -16.37 31.24 -78.35
N ALA A 701 -16.99 32.00 -77.42
CA ALA A 701 -18.41 32.01 -77.01
C ALA A 701 -19.03 30.70 -76.45
N GLY A 702 -20.03 30.72 -75.58
CA GLY A 702 -20.72 31.83 -74.88
C GLY A 702 -21.41 31.25 -73.62
N ALA A 703 -21.54 32.01 -72.52
CA ALA A 703 -22.53 33.07 -72.29
C ALA A 703 -23.95 32.53 -71.98
N GLY A 704 -24.54 32.96 -70.85
CA GLY A 704 -25.88 32.55 -70.40
C GLY A 704 -26.12 32.72 -68.90
N GLU A 705 -26.30 33.97 -68.44
CA GLU A 705 -26.85 34.27 -67.10
C GLU A 705 -28.30 33.75 -66.92
N GLY A 706 -28.82 33.70 -65.68
CA GLY A 706 -30.23 33.29 -65.48
C GLY A 706 -30.81 33.15 -64.06
N ASP A 707 -30.33 33.94 -63.09
CA ASP A 707 -31.05 34.56 -61.94
C ASP A 707 -32.31 33.94 -61.24
N SER A 708 -32.34 34.15 -59.91
CA SER A 708 -33.52 34.37 -59.01
C SER A 708 -34.49 33.24 -58.58
N GLY A 709 -34.98 33.33 -57.33
CA GLY A 709 -36.37 32.97 -56.97
C GLY A 709 -36.64 32.16 -55.69
N CYS A 710 -36.86 32.82 -54.54
CA CYS A 710 -37.35 32.20 -53.29
C CYS A 710 -38.89 32.03 -53.24
N ALA A 711 -39.41 31.00 -52.55
CA ALA A 711 -40.66 31.03 -51.78
C ALA A 711 -40.88 29.76 -50.91
N CYS A 712 -41.62 29.88 -49.80
CA CYS A 712 -41.77 28.85 -48.76
C CYS A 712 -43.12 28.08 -48.75
N ALA A 713 -43.10 26.95 -48.01
CA ALA A 713 -44.19 26.30 -47.26
C ALA A 713 -45.19 25.35 -47.96
N THR A 714 -45.23 24.08 -47.52
CA THR A 714 -46.34 23.48 -46.73
C THR A 714 -46.05 22.02 -46.31
N THR A 715 -46.64 21.57 -45.20
CA THR A 715 -46.67 20.17 -44.70
C THR A 715 -48.09 19.56 -44.97
N PRO A 716 -48.50 18.33 -44.55
CA PRO A 716 -47.81 17.28 -43.76
C PRO A 716 -47.99 15.82 -44.27
N GLY A 717 -47.34 14.85 -43.58
CA GLY A 717 -47.59 13.40 -43.76
C GLY A 717 -47.05 12.51 -42.61
N ARG A 718 -47.92 11.68 -42.04
CA ARG A 718 -47.74 10.65 -40.96
C ARG A 718 -48.58 9.41 -41.38
N PRO A 719 -48.67 8.26 -40.65
CA PRO A 719 -47.81 7.60 -39.63
C PRO A 719 -47.69 6.05 -39.81
N TRP A 720 -47.11 5.32 -38.83
CA TRP A 720 -47.60 4.08 -38.10
C TRP A 720 -46.45 3.11 -37.66
N SER A 721 -46.19 2.94 -36.34
CA SER A 721 -46.65 1.88 -35.37
C SER A 721 -46.02 0.48 -35.57
N GLY A 722 -45.66 -0.39 -34.59
CA GLY A 722 -45.81 -0.48 -33.12
C GLY A 722 -45.93 -2.00 -32.75
N ALA A 723 -45.05 -2.66 -31.98
CA ALA A 723 -44.95 -2.79 -30.52
C ALA A 723 -45.47 -4.15 -29.90
N VAL A 724 -44.70 -4.72 -28.93
CA VAL A 724 -45.04 -5.71 -27.85
C VAL A 724 -45.23 -7.23 -28.13
N GLY A 725 -44.43 -8.11 -27.47
CA GLY A 725 -45.00 -9.07 -26.47
C GLY A 725 -44.52 -10.54 -26.23
N TRP A 726 -43.90 -10.78 -25.05
CA TRP A 726 -44.19 -11.83 -24.00
C TRP A 726 -43.83 -13.35 -24.09
N TRP A 727 -43.69 -13.93 -22.85
CA TRP A 727 -43.57 -15.35 -22.36
C TRP A 727 -42.14 -15.91 -22.12
N LEU A 728 -41.65 -16.44 -20.95
CA LEU A 728 -42.06 -16.82 -19.55
C LEU A 728 -42.30 -18.32 -19.17
N LEU A 729 -41.90 -18.66 -17.91
CA LEU A 729 -42.13 -19.87 -17.05
C LEU A 729 -41.24 -21.14 -17.24
N ALA A 730 -41.05 -22.07 -16.27
CA ALA A 730 -40.88 -22.06 -14.77
C ALA A 730 -40.91 -23.52 -14.18
N LEU A 731 -40.26 -23.83 -13.04
CA LEU A 731 -40.60 -24.99 -12.17
C LEU A 731 -40.17 -24.83 -10.68
N VAL A 732 -40.92 -25.45 -9.75
CA VAL A 732 -40.93 -25.22 -8.28
C VAL A 732 -41.36 -26.50 -7.52
N ALA A 733 -41.04 -26.57 -6.20
CA ALA A 733 -41.70 -27.32 -5.10
C ALA A 733 -40.93 -28.55 -4.55
N LEU A 734 -40.92 -28.89 -3.24
CA LEU A 734 -41.25 -28.23 -1.95
C LEU A 734 -40.92 -29.24 -0.82
N LEU A 735 -40.63 -28.80 0.42
CA LEU A 735 -41.18 -29.39 1.67
C LEU A 735 -40.76 -28.57 2.92
N ARG A 736 -41.48 -28.74 4.04
CA ARG A 736 -41.31 -28.04 5.33
C ARG A 736 -41.20 -29.04 6.48
N ARG A 737 -40.42 -28.73 7.54
CA ARG A 737 -40.92 -28.56 8.95
C ARG A 737 -39.80 -28.27 9.98
N PRO A 738 -40.10 -27.59 11.10
CA PRO A 738 -39.22 -27.45 12.26
C PRO A 738 -39.67 -28.28 13.49
N ARG A 739 -38.75 -28.57 14.45
CA ARG A 739 -39.01 -28.61 15.91
C ARG A 739 -37.79 -28.97 16.79
N ARG A 740 -37.66 -28.27 17.94
CA ARG A 740 -37.15 -28.74 19.26
C ARG A 740 -38.28 -29.46 20.04
N PRO A 741 -38.12 -30.06 21.24
CA PRO A 741 -37.09 -29.88 22.27
C PRO A 741 -35.72 -30.42 21.86
#